data_AF-A0A349HQI0-F1
#
_entry.id   AF-A0A349HQI0-F1
#
_cell.length_a   1.000
_cell.length_b   1.000
_cell.length_c   1.000
_cell.angle_alpha   90.00
_cell.angle_beta   90.00
_cell.angle_gamma   90.00
#
_symmetry.space_group_name_H-M   'P 1'
#
loop_
_entity.id
_entity.type
_entity.pdbx_description
1 polymer ?
#
loop_
_entity_poly.entity_id
_entity_poly.type
_entity_poly.pdbx_seq_one_letter_code
_entity_poly.pdbx_strand_id
1 'polypeptide(L)'
;MESIKRLGIFILIFAFSLVLLLKEPFIGIADNSDYYRVIQPLGFKPEISNRYFYAYNFYTVNDMSSEDIKGSLSNIISPKVENDNEYFSTQFIFIKVSMIINYLLKIVLGKSPEIFNIKILGILYAAIYSYGLCLFLTNINFKYKYINYLFLIIALVILCDMGYLLYFNSFFGEAAIIASLMITLGLLTAIIKTESKIKSLFYIILFYIFALALTGAKVANTPIGILIGIFSLALFIVKADWLSRAVILIGSILIICFSIFYYTNAPRWMSQVNNYQSIFFGITKDSNEPEKDLEKLSIPLKYLPLTNTHGFLDHGEFDIYSDEFQKEVYDNATFLDILKFYFLNPSRAVEKLKLSADSSVIIRPSYLGNCSKEDEPERLSFTERFSLWSNIRKNALGYAFYIIVSYSVLFFIINIYEIINNIKQYDYENTAFAFAALLLFLTTMSQFVLPIIGNGEADLQKHMLLFNLCFDIMILVGICWLINNFYTKTVSAVVLTAFVVFCIAIFIQTANEETKETGTLKIGQYIYLGSYKNEPLKWVVLNKDENGYLLWFDNTVEYMEFDYSDETNSDNIYGSNNWIESDVRRWLFEFKSNFNDEEKLLIKDVKLKNILSYNNIEKSIGGNRPFYWNSITSYVSQNYNTDAYYNYSAESVFLLDVYQLQKYVYENKISLKKQERYWLRTPYYSSESMVRIVDKDGFVYHKDANVKAGVIPAVYIDENVSAIEGDGTYTSPIAIEKSRR
;
A
#
# COMPACT_ATOMS: atom_id res chain seq x y z
N MET A 1 23.04 24.71 26.33
CA MET A 1 23.51 23.35 25.97
C MET A 1 22.41 22.49 25.34
N GLU A 2 21.21 22.41 25.93
CA GLU A 2 20.10 21.62 25.36
C GLU A 2 19.60 22.12 24.00
N SER A 3 19.48 23.44 23.81
CA SER A 3 19.11 24.04 22.52
C SER A 3 20.10 23.69 21.40
N ILE A 4 21.40 23.68 21.71
CA ILE A 4 22.48 23.34 20.76
C ILE A 4 22.39 21.85 20.37
N LYS A 5 22.11 20.96 21.33
CA LYS A 5 21.91 19.54 21.08
C LYS A 5 20.70 19.28 20.17
N ARG A 6 19.56 19.95 20.44
CA ARG A 6 18.34 19.85 19.61
C ARG A 6 18.62 20.33 18.18
N LEU A 7 19.31 21.46 18.02
CA LEU A 7 19.69 21.98 16.71
C LEU A 7 20.59 21.00 15.95
N GLY A 8 21.59 20.41 16.61
CA GLY A 8 22.47 19.41 15.99
C GLY A 8 21.72 18.15 15.52
N ILE A 9 20.79 17.63 16.32
CA ILE A 9 19.96 16.47 15.95
C ILE A 9 19.02 16.83 14.78
N PHE A 10 18.39 18.00 14.81
CA PHE A 10 17.57 18.48 13.70
C PHE A 10 18.37 18.54 12.40
N ILE A 11 19.55 19.17 12.41
CA ILE A 11 20.41 19.28 11.23
C ILE A 11 20.81 17.91 10.71
N LEU A 12 21.14 16.96 11.60
CA LEU A 12 21.49 15.59 11.22
C LEU A 12 20.32 14.88 10.51
N ILE A 13 19.13 14.89 11.10
CA ILE A 13 17.93 14.24 10.54
C ILE A 13 17.54 14.89 9.22
N PHE A 14 17.59 16.22 9.16
CA PHE A 14 17.26 16.97 7.96
C PHE A 14 18.26 16.69 6.84
N ALA A 15 19.57 16.78 7.11
CA ALA A 15 20.60 16.45 6.13
C ALA A 15 20.48 15.00 5.64
N PHE A 16 20.21 14.06 6.54
CA PHE A 16 19.97 12.66 6.16
C PHE A 16 18.77 12.51 5.22
N SER A 17 17.62 13.13 5.57
CA SER A 17 16.42 13.13 4.74
C SER A 17 16.66 13.78 3.38
N LEU A 18 17.43 14.87 3.32
CA LEU A 18 17.80 15.53 2.07
C LEU A 18 18.70 14.66 1.20
N VAL A 19 19.69 13.97 1.79
CA VAL A 19 20.53 13.02 1.05
C VAL A 19 19.67 11.90 0.46
N LEU A 20 18.71 11.38 1.24
CA LEU A 20 17.81 10.34 0.75
C LEU A 20 16.90 10.84 -0.38
N LEU A 21 16.41 12.07 -0.33
CA LEU A 21 15.44 12.61 -1.31
C LEU A 21 16.05 13.24 -2.55
N LEU A 22 17.21 13.88 -2.41
CA LEU A 22 17.78 14.73 -3.46
C LEU A 22 18.94 14.09 -4.22
N LYS A 23 19.54 13.02 -3.67
CA LYS A 23 20.61 12.28 -4.34
C LYS A 23 20.09 11.67 -5.64
N GLU A 24 20.83 11.86 -6.73
CA GLU A 24 20.53 11.22 -8.02
C GLU A 24 20.79 9.70 -7.94
N PRO A 25 20.01 8.87 -8.66
CA PRO A 25 18.93 9.23 -9.58
C PRO A 25 17.71 9.84 -8.86
N PHE A 26 16.92 10.64 -9.58
CA PHE A 26 15.75 11.32 -9.02
C PHE A 26 14.69 10.29 -8.65
N ILE A 27 14.11 10.48 -7.47
CA ILE A 27 13.03 9.65 -6.97
C ILE A 27 11.86 10.50 -6.49
N GLY A 28 10.65 10.03 -6.78
CA GLY A 28 9.38 10.65 -6.41
C GLY A 28 8.24 9.64 -6.52
N ILE A 29 7.00 10.05 -6.73
CA ILE A 29 5.91 9.12 -7.03
C ILE A 29 5.23 9.56 -8.33
N ALA A 30 4.97 8.60 -9.22
CA ALA A 30 4.24 8.83 -10.45
C ALA A 30 2.79 9.26 -10.19
N ASP A 31 2.23 10.05 -11.11
CA ASP A 31 0.84 10.48 -11.04
C ASP A 31 -0.11 9.31 -11.37
N ASN A 32 -1.04 9.02 -10.46
CA ASN A 32 -2.13 8.06 -10.68
C ASN A 32 -3.41 8.72 -11.26
N SER A 33 -3.27 9.92 -11.83
CA SER A 33 -4.33 10.87 -12.22
C SER A 33 -4.90 11.74 -11.09
N ASP A 34 -4.47 11.53 -9.84
CA ASP A 34 -4.89 12.38 -8.72
C ASP A 34 -4.21 13.75 -8.72
N TYR A 35 -3.09 13.94 -9.42
CA TYR A 35 -2.41 15.24 -9.43
C TYR A 35 -3.27 16.32 -10.05
N TYR A 36 -4.07 16.00 -11.08
CA TYR A 36 -4.87 16.98 -11.80
C TYR A 36 -5.72 17.86 -10.88
N ARG A 37 -6.47 17.25 -9.95
CA ARG A 37 -7.30 17.99 -8.97
C ARG A 37 -6.50 18.85 -7.98
N VAL A 38 -5.20 18.61 -7.86
CA VAL A 38 -4.30 19.36 -6.96
C VAL A 38 -3.60 20.49 -7.69
N ILE A 39 -3.08 20.22 -8.88
CA ILE A 39 -2.19 21.13 -9.60
C ILE A 39 -2.96 22.15 -10.45
N GLN A 40 -4.14 21.78 -10.97
CA GLN A 40 -4.97 22.67 -11.79
C GLN A 40 -5.43 23.92 -11.01
N PRO A 41 -5.94 23.82 -9.76
CA PRO A 41 -6.34 24.99 -8.98
C PRO A 41 -5.15 25.88 -8.56
N LEU A 42 -3.92 25.38 -8.74
CA LEU A 42 -2.68 26.07 -8.42
C LEU A 42 -2.01 26.69 -9.66
N GLY A 43 -2.62 26.58 -10.84
CA GLY A 43 -2.12 27.20 -12.07
C GLY A 43 -1.02 26.42 -12.79
N PHE A 44 -0.82 25.14 -12.46
CA PHE A 44 0.09 24.28 -13.21
C PHE A 44 -0.54 23.83 -14.53
N LYS A 45 0.31 23.58 -15.54
CA LYS A 45 -0.09 22.85 -16.74
C LYS A 45 -0.20 21.36 -16.41
N PRO A 46 -1.34 20.71 -16.71
CA PRO A 46 -1.45 19.27 -16.58
C PRO A 46 -0.47 18.56 -17.51
N GLU A 47 0.28 17.60 -16.96
CA GLU A 47 1.12 16.70 -17.76
C GLU A 47 0.45 15.33 -17.82
N ILE A 48 -0.02 14.94 -19.01
CA ILE A 48 -0.81 13.72 -19.21
C ILE A 48 0.09 12.53 -19.58
N SER A 49 1.35 12.80 -19.95
CA SER A 49 2.28 11.80 -20.49
C SER A 49 2.87 10.88 -19.39
N ASN A 50 2.95 9.58 -19.68
CA ASN A 50 3.54 8.54 -18.83
C ASN A 50 3.06 8.49 -17.36
N ARG A 51 1.79 8.83 -17.10
CA ARG A 51 1.13 8.55 -15.82
C ARG A 51 1.39 7.11 -15.36
N TYR A 52 1.36 6.88 -14.05
CA TYR A 52 1.63 5.61 -13.37
C TYR A 52 3.08 5.09 -13.44
N PHE A 53 3.85 5.42 -14.47
CA PHE A 53 5.12 4.73 -14.74
C PHE A 53 6.38 5.45 -14.25
N TYR A 54 6.41 6.78 -14.31
CA TYR A 54 7.61 7.58 -13.98
C TYR A 54 7.30 8.74 -13.04
N ALA A 55 8.27 9.05 -12.19
CA ALA A 55 8.25 10.24 -11.35
C ALA A 55 8.89 11.43 -12.09
N TYR A 56 8.23 12.59 -12.05
CA TYR A 56 8.72 13.82 -12.66
C TYR A 56 9.22 14.83 -11.63
N ASN A 57 10.33 15.47 -11.96
CA ASN A 57 10.99 16.49 -11.14
C ASN A 57 10.58 17.92 -11.51
N PHE A 58 10.22 18.17 -12.77
CA PHE A 58 9.91 19.50 -13.29
C PHE A 58 8.46 19.59 -13.77
N TYR A 59 7.80 20.69 -13.43
CA TYR A 59 6.42 20.99 -13.81
C TYR A 59 6.33 22.44 -14.29
N THR A 60 5.40 22.72 -15.21
CA THR A 60 5.23 24.08 -15.76
C THR A 60 4.09 24.81 -15.06
N VAL A 61 4.32 26.05 -14.65
CA VAL A 61 3.34 26.95 -14.05
C VAL A 61 2.96 28.05 -15.06
N ASN A 62 1.66 28.30 -15.21
CA ASN A 62 1.14 29.32 -16.12
C ASN A 62 1.42 30.75 -15.62
N ASP A 63 1.49 31.68 -16.57
CA ASP A 63 1.53 33.13 -16.35
C ASP A 63 2.62 33.60 -15.37
N MET A 64 3.80 33.00 -15.43
CA MET A 64 4.99 33.41 -14.68
C MET A 64 5.91 34.28 -15.54
N SER A 65 6.41 35.38 -14.98
CA SER A 65 7.33 36.31 -15.65
C SER A 65 8.48 36.71 -14.74
N SER A 66 9.67 36.92 -15.29
CA SER A 66 10.81 37.49 -14.58
C SER A 66 10.73 39.02 -14.47
N GLU A 67 9.92 39.67 -15.31
CA GLU A 67 9.77 41.14 -15.34
C GLU A 67 8.64 41.60 -14.42
N ASP A 68 7.52 40.87 -14.38
CA ASP A 68 6.37 41.16 -13.51
C ASP A 68 6.37 40.28 -12.25
N ILE A 69 7.22 40.65 -11.29
CA ILE A 69 7.34 39.95 -10.01
C ILE A 69 6.03 40.02 -9.21
N LYS A 70 5.37 41.19 -9.21
CA LYS A 70 4.16 41.39 -8.43
C LYS A 70 3.00 40.59 -9.01
N GLY A 71 2.83 40.59 -10.33
CA GLY A 71 1.81 39.80 -11.02
C GLY A 71 2.04 38.31 -10.83
N SER A 72 3.28 37.83 -10.94
CA SER A 72 3.62 36.42 -10.74
C SER A 72 3.33 35.94 -9.31
N LEU A 73 3.74 36.72 -8.29
CA LEU A 73 3.43 36.39 -6.89
C LEU A 73 1.92 36.42 -6.61
N SER A 74 1.20 37.38 -7.18
CA SER A 74 -0.26 37.43 -7.10
C SER A 74 -0.89 36.21 -7.76
N ASN A 75 -0.36 35.75 -8.88
CA ASN A 75 -0.86 34.57 -9.60
C ASN A 75 -0.60 33.27 -8.83
N ILE A 76 0.52 33.15 -8.10
CA ILE A 76 0.76 31.98 -7.22
C ILE A 76 -0.26 31.96 -6.06
N ILE A 77 -0.57 33.12 -5.47
CA ILE A 77 -1.48 33.22 -4.32
C ILE A 77 -2.93 32.99 -4.76
N SER A 78 -3.33 33.63 -5.86
CA SER A 78 -4.67 33.59 -6.42
C SER A 78 -4.59 33.38 -7.94
N PRO A 79 -4.41 32.13 -8.38
CA PRO A 79 -4.35 31.79 -9.80
C PRO A 79 -5.65 32.17 -10.50
N LYS A 80 -5.56 32.65 -11.73
CA LYS A 80 -6.72 32.95 -12.58
C LYS A 80 -7.20 31.71 -13.33
N VAL A 81 -7.38 30.60 -12.61
CA VAL A 81 -7.85 29.33 -13.16
C VAL A 81 -9.14 28.94 -12.44
N GLU A 82 -10.12 28.46 -13.21
CA GLU A 82 -11.39 27.98 -12.67
C GLU A 82 -11.16 26.67 -11.90
N ASN A 83 -11.69 26.54 -10.68
CA ASN A 83 -11.56 25.31 -9.89
C ASN A 83 -12.70 24.34 -10.24
N ASP A 84 -12.62 23.72 -11.41
CA ASP A 84 -13.69 22.87 -11.98
C ASP A 84 -14.14 21.73 -11.05
N ASN A 85 -13.23 21.24 -10.19
CA ASN A 85 -13.51 20.13 -9.28
C ASN A 85 -14.00 20.56 -7.89
N GLU A 86 -14.06 21.87 -7.63
CA GLU A 86 -14.33 22.49 -6.31
C GLU A 86 -13.45 21.92 -5.18
N TYR A 87 -12.29 21.37 -5.53
CA TYR A 87 -11.44 20.67 -4.57
C TYR A 87 -10.63 21.67 -3.74
N PHE A 88 -10.64 21.48 -2.42
CA PHE A 88 -9.86 22.27 -1.47
C PHE A 88 -9.11 21.36 -0.50
N SER A 89 -7.85 21.71 -0.22
CA SER A 89 -7.00 21.00 0.74
C SER A 89 -5.98 21.95 1.35
N THR A 90 -5.63 21.74 2.62
CA THR A 90 -4.55 22.46 3.30
C THR A 90 -3.18 22.19 2.66
N GLN A 91 -3.05 21.12 1.86
CA GLN A 91 -1.82 20.82 1.12
C GLN A 91 -1.40 21.98 0.19
N PHE A 92 -2.38 22.75 -0.31
CA PHE A 92 -2.15 23.89 -1.19
C PHE A 92 -1.25 24.94 -0.57
N ILE A 93 -1.28 25.08 0.77
CA ILE A 93 -0.43 26.04 1.49
C ILE A 93 1.04 25.67 1.30
N PHE A 94 1.41 24.40 1.48
CA PHE A 94 2.80 23.94 1.30
C PHE A 94 3.25 24.06 -0.15
N ILE A 95 2.38 23.73 -1.10
CA ILE A 95 2.69 23.86 -2.53
C ILE A 95 2.92 25.32 -2.88
N LYS A 96 2.02 26.25 -2.50
CA LYS A 96 2.18 27.69 -2.77
C LYS A 96 3.45 28.26 -2.14
N VAL A 97 3.78 27.90 -0.89
CA VAL A 97 5.04 28.30 -0.25
C VAL A 97 6.24 27.80 -1.07
N SER A 98 6.22 26.54 -1.51
CA SER A 98 7.28 25.98 -2.34
C SER A 98 7.38 26.66 -3.72
N MET A 99 6.25 27.06 -4.32
CA MET A 99 6.20 27.79 -5.58
C MET A 99 6.83 29.17 -5.44
N ILE A 100 6.53 29.91 -4.37
CA ILE A 100 7.15 31.21 -4.08
C ILE A 100 8.67 31.05 -3.93
N ILE A 101 9.12 30.06 -3.14
CA ILE A 101 10.55 29.79 -2.96
C ILE A 101 11.21 29.45 -4.30
N ASN A 102 10.62 28.54 -5.08
CA ASN A 102 11.14 28.16 -6.39
C ASN A 102 11.23 29.37 -7.33
N TYR A 103 10.15 30.16 -7.43
CA TYR A 103 10.08 31.34 -8.29
C TYR A 103 11.17 32.36 -7.94
N LEU A 104 11.33 32.71 -6.66
CA LEU A 104 12.38 33.63 -6.22
C LEU A 104 13.78 33.09 -6.51
N LEU A 105 14.02 31.79 -6.30
CA LEU A 105 15.29 31.16 -6.65
C LEU A 105 15.57 31.20 -8.16
N LYS A 106 14.55 30.99 -9.00
CA LYS A 106 14.68 31.05 -10.47
C LYS A 106 15.03 32.45 -10.95
N ILE A 107 14.38 33.49 -10.38
CA ILE A 107 14.72 34.89 -10.68
C ILE A 107 16.17 35.17 -10.33
N VAL A 108 16.60 34.87 -9.10
CA VAL A 108 17.97 35.15 -8.63
C VAL A 108 19.02 34.42 -9.48
N LEU A 109 18.70 33.21 -9.96
CA LEU A 109 19.59 32.40 -10.79
C LEU A 109 19.48 32.69 -12.29
N GLY A 110 18.64 33.64 -12.72
CA GLY A 110 18.42 33.94 -14.14
C GLY A 110 17.87 32.75 -14.95
N LYS A 111 17.05 31.90 -14.32
CA LYS A 111 16.42 30.73 -14.96
C LYS A 111 14.93 30.97 -15.21
N SER A 112 14.37 30.19 -16.14
CA SER A 112 12.92 30.15 -16.43
C SER A 112 12.05 30.11 -15.17
N PRO A 113 11.29 31.18 -14.86
CA PRO A 113 10.41 31.25 -13.69
C PRO A 113 9.19 30.33 -13.77
N GLU A 114 8.79 29.93 -14.98
CA GLU A 114 7.68 29.02 -15.26
C GLU A 114 7.96 27.56 -14.85
N ILE A 115 9.24 27.19 -14.68
CA ILE A 115 9.63 25.82 -14.33
C ILE A 115 9.69 25.66 -12.81
N PHE A 116 8.76 24.88 -12.28
CA PHE A 116 8.72 24.45 -10.88
C PHE A 116 9.49 23.14 -10.68
N ASN A 117 10.39 23.10 -9.70
CA ASN A 117 11.08 21.88 -9.29
C ASN A 117 10.45 21.30 -8.02
N ILE A 118 9.87 20.10 -8.12
CA ILE A 118 9.19 19.42 -7.00
C ILE A 118 10.12 19.15 -5.81
N LYS A 119 11.44 19.07 -6.04
CA LYS A 119 12.44 18.93 -4.96
C LYS A 119 12.33 20.06 -3.92
N ILE A 120 11.89 21.26 -4.31
CA ILE A 120 11.67 22.38 -3.37
C ILE A 120 10.53 22.08 -2.40
N LEU A 121 9.45 21.48 -2.89
CA LEU A 121 8.37 20.99 -2.04
C LEU A 121 8.86 19.86 -1.12
N GLY A 122 9.67 18.95 -1.67
CA GLY A 122 10.28 17.87 -0.89
C GLY A 122 11.17 18.37 0.25
N ILE A 123 12.00 19.40 0.00
CA ILE A 123 12.82 20.07 1.03
C ILE A 123 11.95 20.69 2.12
N LEU A 124 10.84 21.35 1.75
CA LEU A 124 9.92 21.96 2.71
C LEU A 124 9.30 20.91 3.62
N TYR A 125 8.78 19.81 3.07
CA TYR A 125 8.24 18.72 3.86
C TYR A 125 9.30 18.06 4.72
N ALA A 126 10.50 17.79 4.18
CA ALA A 126 11.61 17.23 4.94
C ALA A 126 12.01 18.11 6.13
N ALA A 127 11.97 19.44 6.01
CA ALA A 127 12.28 20.36 7.09
C ALA A 127 11.23 20.27 8.22
N ILE A 128 9.94 20.33 7.87
CA ILE A 128 8.83 20.23 8.83
C ILE A 128 8.87 18.88 9.55
N TYR A 129 8.99 17.81 8.78
CA TYR A 129 9.07 16.44 9.25
C TYR A 129 10.27 16.23 10.19
N SER A 130 11.47 16.64 9.77
CA SER A 130 12.69 16.48 10.56
C SER A 130 12.66 17.26 11.87
N TYR A 131 12.04 18.44 11.87
CA TYR A 131 11.86 19.21 13.09
C TYR A 131 10.88 18.52 14.05
N GLY A 132 9.76 18.00 13.54
CA GLY A 132 8.82 17.19 14.30
C GLY A 132 9.44 15.95 14.91
N LEU A 133 10.18 15.20 14.11
CA LEU A 133 10.90 14.00 14.53
C LEU A 133 11.98 14.33 15.56
N CYS A 134 12.73 15.43 15.38
CA CYS A 134 13.69 15.90 16.36
C CYS A 134 13.03 16.21 17.70
N LEU A 135 11.88 16.92 17.72
CA LEU A 135 11.16 17.21 18.97
C LEU A 135 10.70 15.91 19.63
N PHE A 136 10.09 15.00 18.87
CA PHE A 136 9.64 13.70 19.38
C PHE A 136 10.78 12.91 20.04
N LEU A 137 11.92 12.77 19.35
CA LEU A 137 13.05 11.96 19.83
C LEU A 137 13.81 12.62 20.99
N THR A 138 13.94 13.95 20.99
CA THR A 138 14.68 14.66 22.06
C THR A 138 13.93 14.72 23.39
N ASN A 139 12.60 14.54 23.36
CA ASN A 139 11.76 14.46 24.55
C ASN A 139 11.70 13.04 25.15
N ILE A 140 12.24 12.02 24.45
CA ILE A 140 12.41 10.66 24.96
C ILE A 140 13.81 10.54 25.55
N ASN A 141 13.92 10.12 26.82
CA ASN A 141 15.20 9.91 27.48
C ASN A 141 15.19 8.61 28.28
N PHE A 142 16.22 7.80 28.08
CA PHE A 142 16.44 6.54 28.81
C PHE A 142 17.59 6.67 29.83
N LYS A 143 17.55 5.82 30.87
CA LYS A 143 18.56 5.74 31.94
C LYS A 143 20.00 5.66 31.41
N TYR A 144 20.21 4.89 30.35
CA TYR A 144 21.54 4.69 29.76
C TYR A 144 21.66 5.37 28.39
N LYS A 145 22.77 6.11 28.18
CA LYS A 145 23.00 6.88 26.94
C LYS A 145 23.05 6.01 25.69
N TYR A 146 23.62 4.80 25.76
CA TYR A 146 23.70 3.89 24.60
C TYR A 146 22.32 3.44 24.12
N ILE A 147 21.33 3.29 25.02
CA ILE A 147 19.95 2.96 24.66
C ILE A 147 19.30 4.11 23.89
N ASN A 148 19.59 5.36 24.24
CA ASN A 148 19.10 6.52 23.48
C ASN A 148 19.63 6.50 22.04
N TYR A 149 20.91 6.17 21.83
CA TYR A 149 21.48 6.04 20.49
C TYR A 149 20.86 4.88 19.71
N LEU A 150 20.67 3.72 20.35
CA LEU A 150 20.01 2.58 19.71
C LEU A 150 18.57 2.90 19.31
N PHE A 151 17.79 3.50 20.21
CA PHE A 151 16.41 3.92 19.93
C PHE A 151 16.35 4.95 18.79
N LEU A 152 17.27 5.92 18.77
CA LEU A 152 17.41 6.87 17.67
C LEU A 152 17.64 6.14 16.33
N ILE A 153 18.56 5.17 16.28
CA ILE A 153 18.84 4.40 15.06
C ILE A 153 17.60 3.62 14.61
N ILE A 154 16.91 2.94 15.53
CA ILE A 154 15.69 2.19 15.22
C ILE A 154 14.61 3.13 14.68
N ALA A 155 14.39 4.28 15.34
CA ALA A 155 13.41 5.25 14.89
C ALA A 155 13.75 5.82 13.50
N LEU A 156 15.03 6.08 13.20
CA LEU A 156 15.45 6.53 11.88
C LEU A 156 15.27 5.45 10.81
N VAL A 157 15.60 4.18 11.10
CA VAL A 157 15.37 3.06 10.17
C VAL A 157 13.90 2.90 9.82
N ILE A 158 13.00 3.05 10.80
CA ILE A 158 11.56 2.90 10.59
C ILE A 158 10.97 4.14 9.90
N LEU A 159 11.21 5.32 10.45
CA LEU A 159 10.48 6.53 10.07
C LEU A 159 11.11 7.27 8.88
N CYS A 160 12.40 7.11 8.63
CA CYS A 160 13.05 7.65 7.42
C CYS A 160 13.08 6.66 6.25
N ASP A 161 12.36 5.53 6.34
CA ASP A 161 12.22 4.58 5.22
C ASP A 161 11.68 5.29 3.97
N MET A 162 12.24 4.96 2.79
CA MET A 162 11.82 5.63 1.55
C MET A 162 10.36 5.37 1.18
N GLY A 163 9.73 4.32 1.70
CA GLY A 163 8.28 4.14 1.58
C GLY A 163 7.49 5.37 2.04
N TYR A 164 7.97 6.08 3.08
CA TYR A 164 7.37 7.32 3.55
C TYR A 164 7.92 8.56 2.84
N LEU A 165 9.25 8.67 2.74
CA LEU A 165 9.87 9.91 2.26
C LEU A 165 9.58 10.20 0.79
N LEU A 166 9.38 9.17 -0.06
CA LEU A 166 9.10 9.34 -1.50
C LEU A 166 7.92 10.30 -1.78
N TYR A 167 6.91 10.29 -0.90
CA TYR A 167 5.76 11.18 -1.01
C TYR A 167 6.14 12.66 -0.98
N PHE A 168 7.26 13.05 -0.37
CA PHE A 168 7.67 14.45 -0.31
C PHE A 168 8.00 15.03 -1.70
N ASN A 169 8.41 14.19 -2.65
CA ASN A 169 8.60 14.56 -4.06
C ASN A 169 7.37 14.17 -4.90
N SER A 170 6.18 14.50 -4.41
CA SER A 170 4.90 14.19 -5.07
C SER A 170 3.86 15.28 -4.77
N PHE A 171 2.79 15.35 -5.56
CA PHE A 171 1.62 16.21 -5.28
C PHE A 171 0.52 15.48 -4.50
N PHE A 172 0.81 14.30 -3.93
CA PHE A 172 -0.12 13.57 -3.09
C PHE A 172 -0.27 14.23 -1.72
N GLY A 173 -1.51 14.32 -1.21
CA GLY A 173 -1.81 14.86 0.12
C GLY A 173 -1.19 14.08 1.26
N GLU A 174 -0.85 12.83 1.02
CA GLU A 174 -0.02 11.95 1.83
C GLU A 174 1.25 12.63 2.34
N ALA A 175 1.92 13.45 1.52
CA ALA A 175 3.12 14.20 1.92
C ALA A 175 2.82 15.19 3.06
N ALA A 176 1.74 15.96 2.90
CA ALA A 176 1.26 16.89 3.91
C ALA A 176 0.81 16.16 5.18
N ILE A 177 0.21 14.98 5.06
CA ILE A 177 -0.20 14.13 6.17
C ILE A 177 1.02 13.67 6.98
N ILE A 178 2.02 13.08 6.34
CA ILE A 178 3.24 12.59 6.99
C ILE A 178 3.94 13.73 7.74
N ALA A 179 4.20 14.84 7.05
CA ALA A 179 4.89 15.99 7.64
C ALA A 179 4.11 16.61 8.81
N SER A 180 2.81 16.83 8.63
CA SER A 180 1.93 17.46 9.64
C SER A 180 1.70 16.56 10.85
N LEU A 181 1.55 15.24 10.67
CA LEU A 181 1.45 14.30 11.79
C LEU A 181 2.72 14.31 12.63
N MET A 182 3.89 14.21 12.00
CA MET A 182 5.15 14.10 12.72
C MET A 182 5.45 15.37 13.53
N ILE A 183 5.21 16.55 12.95
CA ILE A 183 5.36 17.82 13.68
C ILE A 183 4.30 17.99 14.78
N THR A 184 3.06 17.53 14.56
CA THR A 184 2.00 17.57 15.58
C THR A 184 2.37 16.72 16.80
N LEU A 185 2.87 15.51 16.58
CA LEU A 185 3.36 14.63 17.66
C LEU A 185 4.61 15.19 18.35
N GLY A 186 5.57 15.70 17.58
CA GLY A 186 6.75 16.37 18.13
C GLY A 186 6.39 17.55 19.03
N LEU A 187 5.46 18.40 18.59
CA LEU A 187 4.96 19.52 19.36
C LEU A 187 4.18 19.07 20.59
N LEU A 188 3.33 18.03 20.48
CA LEU A 188 2.61 17.48 21.62
C LEU A 188 3.55 17.04 22.74
N THR A 189 4.61 16.29 22.42
CA THR A 189 5.62 15.89 23.41
C THR A 189 6.37 17.10 23.99
N ALA A 190 6.65 18.12 23.17
CA ALA A 190 7.35 19.34 23.61
C ALA A 190 6.47 20.20 24.52
N ILE A 191 5.15 20.26 24.26
CA ILE A 191 4.17 20.93 25.12
C ILE A 191 4.16 20.25 26.48
N ILE A 192 4.09 18.91 26.54
CA ILE A 192 4.04 18.17 27.80
C ILE A 192 5.30 18.44 28.64
N LYS A 193 6.49 18.43 28.02
CA LYS A 193 7.78 18.58 28.73
C LYS A 193 8.19 20.02 29.07
N THR A 194 7.67 21.04 28.37
CA THR A 194 8.18 22.42 28.55
C THR A 194 7.61 23.10 29.80
N GLU A 195 8.49 23.63 30.65
CA GLU A 195 8.13 24.48 31.79
C GLU A 195 8.01 25.97 31.40
N SER A 196 8.65 26.39 30.31
CA SER A 196 8.64 27.79 29.86
C SER A 196 7.27 28.16 29.28
N LYS A 197 6.61 29.15 29.88
CA LYS A 197 5.30 29.66 29.45
C LYS A 197 5.29 30.16 28.00
N ILE A 198 6.30 30.96 27.62
CA ILE A 198 6.41 31.52 26.26
C ILE A 198 6.59 30.40 25.23
N LYS A 199 7.50 29.45 25.48
CA LYS A 199 7.71 28.31 24.59
C LYS A 199 6.48 27.41 24.52
N SER A 200 5.80 27.21 25.65
CA SER A 200 4.55 26.45 25.73
C SER A 200 3.49 27.05 24.81
N LEU A 201 3.26 28.37 24.91
CA LEU A 201 2.29 29.07 24.06
C LEU A 201 2.64 28.92 22.58
N PHE A 202 3.91 29.13 22.22
CA PHE A 202 4.39 28.96 20.86
C PHE A 202 4.14 27.53 20.33
N TYR A 203 4.47 26.51 21.12
CA TYR A 203 4.23 25.12 20.72
C TYR A 203 2.75 24.77 20.61
N ILE A 204 1.89 25.29 21.50
CA ILE A 204 0.43 25.08 21.43
C ILE A 204 -0.13 25.70 20.15
N ILE A 205 0.24 26.94 19.82
CA ILE A 205 -0.21 27.60 18.58
C ILE A 205 0.23 26.79 17.37
N LEU A 206 1.50 26.40 17.32
CA LEU A 206 2.04 25.63 16.20
C LEU A 206 1.40 24.24 16.10
N PHE A 207 1.07 23.62 17.24
CA PHE A 207 0.38 22.34 17.31
C PHE A 207 -0.97 22.41 16.63
N TYR A 208 -1.80 23.42 16.92
CA TYR A 208 -3.10 23.57 16.27
C TYR A 208 -2.99 23.95 14.78
N ILE A 209 -1.99 24.76 14.40
CA ILE A 209 -1.75 25.08 12.97
C ILE A 209 -1.47 23.78 12.18
N PHE A 210 -0.59 22.92 12.67
CA PHE A 210 -0.27 21.67 11.98
C PHE A 210 -1.35 20.58 12.16
N ALA A 211 -2.10 20.58 13.26
CA ALA A 211 -3.25 19.71 13.41
C ALA A 211 -4.38 20.08 12.43
N LEU A 212 -4.61 21.37 12.16
CA LEU A 212 -5.50 21.84 11.09
C LEU A 212 -4.96 21.43 9.72
N ALA A 213 -3.64 21.59 9.49
CA ALA A 213 -3.00 21.16 8.25
C ALA A 213 -3.18 19.64 8.03
N LEU A 214 -3.00 18.81 9.05
CA LEU A 214 -3.23 17.36 9.02
C LEU A 214 -4.69 17.04 8.69
N THR A 215 -5.63 17.68 9.39
CA THR A 215 -7.08 17.47 9.25
C THR A 215 -7.57 17.83 7.85
N GLY A 216 -7.10 18.96 7.31
CA GLY A 216 -7.55 19.46 6.01
C GLY A 216 -6.75 18.94 4.82
N ALA A 217 -5.78 18.03 5.03
CA ALA A 217 -4.99 17.47 3.93
C ALA A 217 -5.86 16.55 3.05
N LYS A 218 -6.77 15.80 3.68
CA LYS A 218 -7.77 14.93 3.03
C LYS A 218 -9.03 14.83 3.87
N VAL A 219 -10.19 14.69 3.21
CA VAL A 219 -11.49 14.53 3.89
C VAL A 219 -11.50 13.31 4.82
N ALA A 220 -10.77 12.24 4.48
CA ALA A 220 -10.60 11.05 5.32
C ALA A 220 -9.93 11.32 6.69
N ASN A 221 -9.30 12.48 6.87
CA ASN A 221 -8.62 12.86 8.12
C ASN A 221 -9.52 13.67 9.07
N THR A 222 -10.74 14.03 8.68
CA THR A 222 -11.66 14.82 9.53
C THR A 222 -11.94 14.17 10.89
N PRO A 223 -12.05 12.83 11.03
CA PRO A 223 -12.23 12.21 12.35
C PRO A 223 -11.03 12.44 13.28
N ILE A 224 -9.81 12.56 12.72
CA ILE A 224 -8.58 12.81 13.48
C ILE A 224 -8.62 14.21 14.09
N GLY A 225 -9.08 15.22 13.34
CA GLY A 225 -9.22 16.58 13.87
C GLY A 225 -10.18 16.65 15.07
N ILE A 226 -11.27 15.88 15.02
CA ILE A 226 -12.20 15.73 16.16
C ILE A 226 -11.49 15.06 17.35
N LEU A 227 -10.79 13.95 17.11
CA LEU A 227 -10.03 13.26 18.16
C LEU A 227 -8.97 14.17 18.78
N ILE A 228 -8.22 14.92 17.97
CA ILE A 228 -7.23 15.89 18.46
C ILE A 228 -7.90 16.92 19.35
N GLY A 229 -9.02 17.52 18.91
CA GLY A 229 -9.72 18.55 19.68
C GLY A 229 -10.20 18.06 21.06
N ILE A 230 -10.69 16.82 21.15
CA ILE A 230 -11.13 16.21 22.41
C ILE A 230 -9.93 15.86 23.30
N PHE A 231 -8.95 15.14 22.77
CA PHE A 231 -7.84 14.60 23.56
C PHE A 231 -6.78 15.65 23.92
N SER A 232 -6.66 16.75 23.17
CA SER A 232 -5.78 17.86 23.54
C SER A 232 -6.24 18.58 24.82
N LEU A 233 -7.50 18.42 25.25
CA LEU A 233 -7.95 18.94 26.55
C LEU A 233 -7.22 18.30 27.73
N ALA A 234 -6.68 17.09 27.57
CA ALA A 234 -5.83 16.46 28.59
C ALA A 234 -4.58 17.30 28.90
N LEU A 235 -4.16 18.23 28.02
CA LEU A 235 -3.08 19.16 28.28
C LEU A 235 -3.37 20.13 29.45
N PHE A 236 -4.63 20.29 29.86
CA PHE A 236 -4.99 21.07 31.06
C PHE A 236 -4.38 20.50 32.34
N ILE A 237 -4.09 19.18 32.33
CA ILE A 237 -3.47 18.46 33.43
C ILE A 237 -2.04 18.99 33.68
N VAL A 238 -1.31 19.32 32.61
CA VAL A 238 0.08 19.78 32.68
C VAL A 238 0.25 21.30 32.51
N LYS A 239 -0.79 22.01 32.03
CA LYS A 239 -0.77 23.47 31.84
C LYS A 239 -1.65 24.15 32.87
N ALA A 240 -1.03 24.95 33.74
CA ALA A 240 -1.72 25.69 34.80
C ALA A 240 -2.02 27.16 34.42
N ASP A 241 -1.31 27.74 33.43
CA ASP A 241 -1.50 29.14 33.07
C ASP A 241 -2.76 29.36 32.21
N TRP A 242 -3.46 30.46 32.48
CA TRP A 242 -4.75 30.77 31.86
C TRP A 242 -4.64 31.00 30.34
N LEU A 243 -3.55 31.58 29.87
CA LEU A 243 -3.29 31.83 28.44
C LEU A 243 -3.19 30.52 27.67
N SER A 244 -2.32 29.60 28.11
CA SER A 244 -2.20 28.28 27.48
C SER A 244 -3.52 27.51 27.52
N ARG A 245 -4.24 27.52 28.65
CA ARG A 245 -5.56 26.87 28.76
C ARG A 245 -6.60 27.49 27.82
N ALA A 246 -6.63 28.81 27.68
CA ALA A 246 -7.51 29.51 26.77
C ALA A 246 -7.20 29.15 25.31
N VAL A 247 -5.92 29.15 24.91
CA VAL A 247 -5.50 28.77 23.55
C VAL A 247 -5.82 27.29 23.27
N ILE A 248 -5.63 26.39 24.23
CA ILE A 248 -6.02 24.98 24.09
C ILE A 248 -7.54 24.86 23.90
N LEU A 249 -8.35 25.52 24.73
CA LEU A 249 -9.82 25.47 24.59
C LEU A 249 -10.28 25.99 23.22
N ILE A 250 -9.80 27.19 22.84
CA ILE A 250 -10.15 27.81 21.57
C ILE A 250 -9.67 26.93 20.40
N GLY A 251 -8.42 26.47 20.45
CA GLY A 251 -7.86 25.58 19.43
C GLY A 251 -8.64 24.28 19.27
N SER A 252 -9.04 23.65 20.38
CA SER A 252 -9.88 22.45 20.41
C SER A 252 -11.25 22.68 19.76
N ILE A 253 -11.91 23.79 20.06
CA ILE A 253 -13.18 24.15 19.43
C ILE A 253 -12.97 24.41 17.94
N LEU A 254 -11.97 25.21 17.58
CA LEU A 254 -11.68 25.56 16.19
C LEU A 254 -11.38 24.34 15.33
N ILE A 255 -10.58 23.38 15.81
CA ILE A 255 -10.27 22.18 15.02
C ILE A 255 -11.49 21.25 14.87
N ILE A 256 -12.36 21.15 15.88
CA ILE A 256 -13.62 20.39 15.77
C ILE A 256 -14.54 21.07 14.75
N CYS A 257 -14.73 22.39 14.86
CA CYS A 257 -15.54 23.16 13.91
C CYS A 257 -14.99 23.06 12.48
N PHE A 258 -13.67 23.17 12.32
CA PHE A 258 -13.01 23.01 11.02
C PHE A 258 -13.19 21.60 10.47
N SER A 259 -13.10 20.55 11.31
CA SER A 259 -13.30 19.16 10.88
C SER A 259 -14.71 18.93 10.34
N ILE A 260 -15.72 19.46 11.05
CA ILE A 260 -17.12 19.38 10.62
C ILE A 260 -17.32 20.18 9.34
N PHE A 261 -16.86 21.42 9.29
CA PHE A 261 -16.96 22.28 8.11
C PHE A 261 -16.30 21.65 6.88
N TYR A 262 -15.10 21.09 7.04
CA TYR A 262 -14.36 20.49 5.94
C TYR A 262 -15.05 19.23 5.41
N TYR A 263 -15.63 18.41 6.30
CA TYR A 263 -16.43 17.25 5.89
C TYR A 263 -17.70 17.66 5.14
N THR A 264 -18.44 18.65 5.64
CA THR A 264 -19.71 19.08 5.02
C THR A 264 -19.55 19.81 3.69
N ASN A 265 -18.36 20.36 3.42
CA ASN A 265 -18.03 21.04 2.17
C ASN A 265 -17.20 20.16 1.22
N ALA A 266 -17.14 18.84 1.46
CA ALA A 266 -16.54 17.92 0.52
C ALA A 266 -17.35 17.91 -0.80
N PRO A 267 -16.70 17.94 -1.98
CA PRO A 267 -17.41 17.93 -3.26
C PRO A 267 -18.33 16.70 -3.40
N ARG A 268 -19.55 16.93 -3.92
CA ARG A 268 -20.58 15.87 -4.02
C ARG A 268 -20.11 14.66 -4.83
N TRP A 269 -19.42 14.91 -5.95
CA TRP A 269 -18.88 13.86 -6.83
C TRP A 269 -17.96 12.88 -6.07
N MET A 270 -17.18 13.38 -5.11
CA MET A 270 -16.23 12.57 -4.33
C MET A 270 -16.98 11.65 -3.37
N SER A 271 -18.03 12.16 -2.71
CA SER A 271 -18.86 11.34 -1.83
C SER A 271 -19.60 10.25 -2.61
N GLN A 272 -20.09 10.55 -3.82
CA GLN A 272 -20.80 9.59 -4.67
C GLN A 272 -19.87 8.44 -5.09
N VAL A 273 -18.66 8.76 -5.59
CA VAL A 273 -17.68 7.74 -5.99
C VAL A 273 -17.24 6.89 -4.79
N ASN A 274 -16.99 7.49 -3.63
CA ASN A 274 -16.60 6.76 -2.41
C ASN A 274 -17.71 5.83 -1.91
N ASN A 275 -18.97 6.31 -1.86
CA ASN A 275 -20.12 5.47 -1.51
C ASN A 275 -20.29 4.31 -2.50
N TYR A 276 -20.19 4.59 -3.80
CA TYR A 276 -20.23 3.58 -4.84
C TYR A 276 -19.21 2.46 -4.58
N GLN A 277 -17.94 2.84 -4.37
CA GLN A 277 -16.87 1.89 -4.11
C GLN A 277 -17.13 1.06 -2.85
N SER A 278 -17.64 1.67 -1.79
CA SER A 278 -17.94 0.98 -0.53
C SER A 278 -19.04 -0.07 -0.67
N ILE A 279 -20.03 0.19 -1.52
CA ILE A 279 -21.15 -0.72 -1.77
C ILE A 279 -20.73 -1.82 -2.75
N PHE A 280 -20.36 -1.43 -3.97
CA PHE A 280 -20.21 -2.33 -5.11
C PHE A 280 -18.81 -2.93 -5.27
N PHE A 281 -17.79 -2.23 -4.78
CA PHE A 281 -16.40 -2.69 -4.72
C PHE A 281 -15.94 -3.04 -3.29
N GLY A 282 -16.88 -3.07 -2.34
CA GLY A 282 -16.65 -3.36 -0.93
C GLY A 282 -17.60 -4.46 -0.45
N ILE A 283 -18.83 -4.09 -0.10
CA ILE A 283 -19.84 -4.99 0.48
C ILE A 283 -20.20 -6.15 -0.47
N THR A 284 -20.61 -5.84 -1.70
CA THR A 284 -21.08 -6.86 -2.64
C THR A 284 -19.93 -7.53 -3.39
N LYS A 285 -18.72 -6.95 -3.35
CA LYS A 285 -17.56 -7.49 -4.03
C LYS A 285 -17.18 -8.87 -3.48
N ASP A 286 -17.05 -9.83 -4.38
CA ASP A 286 -16.79 -11.25 -4.11
C ASP A 286 -17.78 -11.85 -3.09
N SER A 287 -18.99 -11.28 -2.96
CA SER A 287 -20.05 -11.85 -2.11
C SER A 287 -20.63 -13.10 -2.74
N ASN A 288 -20.91 -14.11 -1.91
CA ASN A 288 -21.64 -15.31 -2.34
C ASN A 288 -23.16 -15.06 -2.45
N GLU A 289 -23.67 -14.00 -1.83
CA GLU A 289 -25.10 -13.67 -1.79
C GLU A 289 -25.32 -12.16 -2.02
N PRO A 290 -24.81 -11.58 -3.13
CA PRO A 290 -24.86 -10.13 -3.38
C PRO A 290 -26.28 -9.57 -3.39
N GLU A 291 -27.29 -10.36 -3.78
CA GLU A 291 -28.70 -9.97 -3.74
C GLU A 291 -29.16 -9.66 -2.30
N LYS A 292 -28.82 -10.53 -1.34
CA LYS A 292 -29.17 -10.33 0.07
C LYS A 292 -28.43 -9.14 0.66
N ASP A 293 -27.20 -8.88 0.22
CA ASP A 293 -26.43 -7.74 0.68
C ASP A 293 -27.04 -6.41 0.20
N LEU A 294 -27.52 -6.35 -1.04
CA LEU A 294 -28.28 -5.19 -1.55
C LEU A 294 -29.62 -5.02 -0.81
N GLU A 295 -30.36 -6.10 -0.56
CA GLU A 295 -31.61 -6.06 0.20
C GLU A 295 -31.40 -5.53 1.63
N LYS A 296 -30.34 -5.97 2.32
CA LYS A 296 -29.96 -5.45 3.66
C LYS A 296 -29.68 -3.95 3.66
N LEU A 297 -29.18 -3.41 2.55
CA LEU A 297 -28.92 -1.98 2.34
C LEU A 297 -30.14 -1.25 1.76
N SER A 298 -31.28 -1.92 1.54
CA SER A 298 -32.46 -1.36 0.88
C SER A 298 -32.17 -0.85 -0.54
N ILE A 299 -31.19 -1.45 -1.22
CA ILE A 299 -30.83 -1.11 -2.60
C ILE A 299 -31.60 -2.03 -3.56
N PRO A 300 -32.30 -1.49 -4.58
CA PRO A 300 -33.03 -2.29 -5.56
C PRO A 300 -32.13 -3.28 -6.33
N LEU A 301 -32.62 -4.51 -6.51
CA LEU A 301 -31.88 -5.57 -7.23
C LEU A 301 -31.57 -5.25 -8.70
N LYS A 302 -32.19 -4.21 -9.29
CA LYS A 302 -31.82 -3.72 -10.62
C LYS A 302 -30.35 -3.28 -10.69
N TYR A 303 -29.73 -2.92 -9.56
CA TYR A 303 -28.32 -2.54 -9.45
C TYR A 303 -27.37 -3.72 -9.20
N LEU A 304 -27.87 -4.96 -9.12
CA LEU A 304 -27.03 -6.17 -9.01
C LEU A 304 -25.92 -6.25 -10.06
N PRO A 305 -26.12 -5.84 -11.35
CA PRO A 305 -25.06 -5.81 -12.36
C PRO A 305 -23.90 -4.85 -12.06
N LEU A 306 -24.01 -4.00 -11.05
CA LEU A 306 -22.89 -3.16 -10.58
C LEU A 306 -22.03 -3.88 -9.54
N THR A 307 -22.38 -5.09 -9.11
CA THR A 307 -21.49 -5.86 -8.22
C THR A 307 -20.14 -6.11 -8.87
N ASN A 308 -19.08 -6.05 -8.06
CA ASN A 308 -17.68 -6.16 -8.47
C ASN A 308 -17.16 -5.00 -9.33
N THR A 309 -17.82 -3.84 -9.46
CA THR A 309 -17.28 -2.69 -10.22
C THR A 309 -16.81 -1.56 -9.31
N HIS A 310 -15.91 -0.71 -9.82
CA HIS A 310 -15.51 0.54 -9.14
C HIS A 310 -16.07 1.77 -9.87
N GLY A 311 -16.15 2.91 -9.18
CA GLY A 311 -16.79 4.14 -9.67
C GLY A 311 -16.10 4.84 -10.84
N PHE A 312 -15.04 4.25 -11.41
CA PHE A 312 -14.31 4.78 -12.58
C PHE A 312 -14.40 3.85 -13.79
N LEU A 313 -15.14 2.73 -13.69
CA LEU A 313 -15.45 1.89 -14.85
C LEU A 313 -16.59 2.50 -15.65
N ASP A 314 -16.79 1.99 -16.87
CA ASP A 314 -18.04 2.17 -17.58
C ASP A 314 -19.13 1.32 -16.91
N HIS A 315 -20.27 1.95 -16.59
CA HIS A 315 -21.41 1.33 -15.93
C HIS A 315 -22.57 1.04 -16.88
N GLY A 316 -22.36 1.19 -18.19
CA GLY A 316 -23.37 0.94 -19.22
C GLY A 316 -24.54 1.91 -19.10
N GLU A 317 -25.74 1.37 -18.88
CA GLU A 317 -26.98 2.17 -18.80
C GLU A 317 -27.16 2.89 -17.44
N PHE A 318 -26.34 2.56 -16.43
CA PHE A 318 -26.47 3.15 -15.10
C PHE A 318 -25.69 4.47 -15.00
N ASP A 319 -26.41 5.59 -14.89
CA ASP A 319 -25.82 6.86 -14.49
C ASP A 319 -25.69 6.93 -12.96
N ILE A 320 -24.47 6.69 -12.47
CA ILE A 320 -24.12 6.70 -11.04
C ILE A 320 -24.16 8.08 -10.39
N TYR A 321 -24.36 9.15 -11.19
CA TYR A 321 -24.47 10.54 -10.73
C TYR A 321 -25.91 11.07 -10.79
N SER A 322 -26.84 10.30 -11.36
CA SER A 322 -28.26 10.70 -11.48
C SER A 322 -28.96 10.84 -10.12
N ASP A 323 -30.00 11.68 -10.08
CA ASP A 323 -30.83 11.84 -8.88
C ASP A 323 -31.59 10.56 -8.52
N GLU A 324 -31.93 9.72 -9.50
CA GLU A 324 -32.52 8.39 -9.26
C GLU A 324 -31.53 7.50 -8.50
N PHE A 325 -30.29 7.40 -8.98
CA PHE A 325 -29.25 6.61 -8.31
C PHE A 325 -28.93 7.14 -6.91
N GLN A 326 -28.89 8.46 -6.75
CA GLN A 326 -28.72 9.09 -5.44
C GLN A 326 -29.79 8.59 -4.46
N LYS A 327 -31.07 8.66 -4.86
CA LYS A 327 -32.20 8.37 -3.99
C LYS A 327 -32.38 6.87 -3.71
N GLU A 328 -32.08 6.02 -4.69
CA GLU A 328 -32.27 4.58 -4.57
C GLU A 328 -31.05 3.84 -4.00
N VAL A 329 -29.86 4.42 -4.11
CA VAL A 329 -28.60 3.79 -3.69
C VAL A 329 -27.93 4.57 -2.56
N TYR A 330 -27.47 5.80 -2.82
CA TYR A 330 -26.61 6.51 -1.88
C TYR A 330 -27.33 6.99 -0.62
N ASP A 331 -28.61 7.36 -0.72
CA ASP A 331 -29.41 7.78 0.43
C ASP A 331 -29.79 6.59 1.35
N ASN A 332 -29.78 5.37 0.82
CA ASN A 332 -30.06 4.13 1.55
C ASN A 332 -28.80 3.48 2.15
N ALA A 333 -27.62 3.79 1.59
CA ALA A 333 -26.34 3.24 2.00
C ALA A 333 -25.35 4.36 2.36
N THR A 334 -25.70 5.13 3.40
CA THR A 334 -24.79 6.14 3.94
C THR A 334 -23.59 5.49 4.63
N PHE A 335 -22.56 6.29 4.93
CA PHE A 335 -21.40 5.82 5.71
C PHE A 335 -21.81 5.09 7.02
N LEU A 336 -22.85 5.56 7.72
CA LEU A 336 -23.33 4.92 8.95
C LEU A 336 -24.02 3.58 8.67
N ASP A 337 -24.74 3.46 7.56
CA ASP A 337 -25.42 2.21 7.17
C ASP A 337 -24.40 1.14 6.76
N ILE A 338 -23.33 1.55 6.07
CA ILE A 338 -22.20 0.67 5.70
C ILE A 338 -21.47 0.20 6.97
N LEU A 339 -21.18 1.11 7.90
CA LEU A 339 -20.61 0.73 9.20
C LEU A 339 -21.52 -0.25 9.96
N LYS A 340 -22.83 0.01 9.99
CA LYS A 340 -23.83 -0.86 10.62
C LYS A 340 -23.90 -2.22 9.93
N PHE A 341 -23.81 -2.27 8.60
CA PHE A 341 -23.76 -3.51 7.84
C PHE A 341 -22.59 -4.39 8.31
N TYR A 342 -21.37 -3.85 8.36
CA TYR A 342 -20.21 -4.63 8.80
C TYR A 342 -20.31 -5.05 10.28
N PHE A 343 -20.84 -4.19 11.15
CA PHE A 343 -21.07 -4.53 12.55
C PHE A 343 -22.04 -5.71 12.71
N LEU A 344 -23.11 -5.75 11.91
CA LEU A 344 -24.09 -6.84 11.92
C LEU A 344 -23.63 -8.09 11.17
N ASN A 345 -22.56 -8.00 10.37
CA ASN A 345 -21.99 -9.09 9.59
C ASN A 345 -20.48 -9.24 9.92
N PRO A 346 -20.10 -9.65 11.15
CA PRO A 346 -18.71 -9.60 11.61
C PRO A 346 -17.74 -10.48 10.81
N SER A 347 -18.22 -11.59 10.22
CA SER A 347 -17.39 -12.41 9.33
C SER A 347 -16.94 -11.63 8.09
N ARG A 348 -17.86 -10.87 7.48
CA ARG A 348 -17.58 -9.99 6.33
C ARG A 348 -16.64 -8.85 6.74
N ALA A 349 -16.83 -8.28 7.94
CA ALA A 349 -15.92 -7.27 8.46
C ALA A 349 -14.49 -7.80 8.61
N VAL A 350 -14.32 -9.00 9.20
CA VAL A 350 -13.01 -9.63 9.38
C VAL A 350 -12.35 -9.95 8.03
N GLU A 351 -13.12 -10.43 7.05
CA GLU A 351 -12.64 -10.69 5.69
C GLU A 351 -12.02 -9.44 5.06
N LYS A 352 -12.75 -8.32 5.08
CA LYS A 352 -12.28 -7.05 4.50
C LYS A 352 -11.15 -6.41 5.31
N LEU A 353 -11.14 -6.57 6.64
CA LEU A 353 -10.03 -6.11 7.49
C LEU A 353 -8.75 -6.94 7.30
N LYS A 354 -8.84 -8.24 6.95
CA LYS A 354 -7.67 -9.04 6.57
C LYS A 354 -7.03 -8.51 5.29
N LEU A 355 -7.83 -8.17 4.29
CA LEU A 355 -7.33 -7.52 3.07
C LEU A 355 -6.69 -6.15 3.36
N SER A 356 -7.32 -5.34 4.22
CA SER A 356 -6.75 -4.06 4.68
C SER A 356 -5.39 -4.27 5.36
N ALA A 357 -5.29 -5.27 6.24
CA ALA A 357 -4.06 -5.61 6.94
C ALA A 357 -2.96 -6.09 5.98
N ASP A 358 -3.26 -6.98 5.04
CA ASP A 358 -2.29 -7.44 4.04
C ASP A 358 -1.89 -6.30 3.09
N SER A 359 -2.80 -5.37 2.78
CA SER A 359 -2.47 -4.16 2.00
C SER A 359 -1.53 -3.22 2.75
N SER A 360 -1.61 -3.19 4.09
CA SER A 360 -0.79 -2.34 4.95
C SER A 360 0.69 -2.76 5.04
N VAL A 361 1.04 -3.98 4.61
CA VAL A 361 2.45 -4.43 4.59
C VAL A 361 3.28 -3.68 3.55
N ILE A 362 2.61 -3.13 2.52
CA ILE A 362 3.21 -2.28 1.50
C ILE A 362 2.96 -0.81 1.86
N ILE A 363 4.02 -0.03 2.06
CA ILE A 363 3.91 1.41 2.42
C ILE A 363 3.61 2.28 1.20
N ARG A 364 4.35 2.06 0.09
CA ARG A 364 4.21 2.83 -1.16
C ARG A 364 3.38 2.06 -2.19
N PRO A 365 2.48 2.69 -2.96
CA PRO A 365 1.64 1.99 -3.92
C PRO A 365 2.47 1.24 -4.95
N SER A 366 2.20 -0.05 -5.11
CA SER A 366 2.97 -0.95 -5.99
C SER A 366 2.59 -0.87 -7.47
N TYR A 367 1.66 0.00 -7.82
CA TYR A 367 1.28 0.31 -9.20
C TYR A 367 1.78 1.69 -9.66
N LEU A 368 2.61 2.38 -8.85
CA LEU A 368 3.19 3.68 -9.18
C LEU A 368 4.72 3.64 -9.17
N GLY A 369 5.32 3.87 -10.32
CA GLY A 369 6.77 4.00 -10.45
C GLY A 369 7.30 5.18 -9.64
N ASN A 370 8.55 5.06 -9.18
CA ASN A 370 9.18 6.08 -8.35
C ASN A 370 10.55 6.55 -8.83
N CYS A 371 10.98 6.10 -10.02
CA CYS A 371 12.17 6.60 -10.70
C CYS A 371 11.80 7.51 -11.89
N SER A 372 12.71 8.40 -12.27
CA SER A 372 12.57 9.18 -13.51
C SER A 372 12.79 8.32 -14.74
N LYS A 373 12.28 8.77 -15.90
CA LYS A 373 12.49 8.08 -17.18
C LYS A 373 13.95 8.18 -17.65
N GLU A 374 14.60 9.30 -17.36
CA GLU A 374 15.99 9.56 -17.75
C GLU A 374 16.97 8.66 -17.01
N ASP A 375 16.69 8.38 -15.73
CA ASP A 375 17.54 7.56 -14.89
C ASP A 375 17.24 6.05 -15.03
N GLU A 376 15.97 5.68 -15.16
CA GLU A 376 15.53 4.29 -15.25
C GLU A 376 14.51 4.14 -16.40
N PRO A 377 14.95 3.72 -17.60
CA PRO A 377 14.07 3.59 -18.77
C PRO A 377 13.04 2.46 -18.69
N GLU A 378 13.19 1.52 -17.76
CA GLU A 378 12.20 0.45 -17.53
C GLU A 378 10.97 1.05 -16.81
N ARG A 379 9.78 0.94 -17.41
CA ARG A 379 8.54 1.43 -16.80
C ARG A 379 8.26 0.75 -15.46
N LEU A 380 7.62 1.50 -14.56
CA LEU A 380 7.20 1.02 -13.23
C LEU A 380 8.38 0.50 -12.40
N SER A 381 9.46 1.28 -12.33
CA SER A 381 10.65 0.93 -11.55
C SER A 381 10.58 1.50 -10.13
N PHE A 382 11.14 0.74 -9.17
CA PHE A 382 11.10 1.05 -7.75
C PHE A 382 12.51 1.12 -7.14
N THR A 383 12.80 2.18 -6.40
CA THR A 383 14.06 2.36 -5.67
C THR A 383 14.11 1.49 -4.42
N GLU A 384 15.25 0.85 -4.17
CA GLU A 384 15.53 0.12 -2.90
C GLU A 384 16.35 0.97 -1.91
N ARG A 385 16.49 2.27 -2.19
CA ARG A 385 17.20 3.22 -1.32
C ARG A 385 16.54 3.20 0.05
N PHE A 386 17.29 2.86 1.11
CA PHE A 386 16.84 2.92 2.50
C PHE A 386 15.41 2.35 2.71
N SER A 387 15.17 1.12 2.22
CA SER A 387 13.88 0.42 2.27
C SER A 387 13.86 -0.78 3.23
N LEU A 388 14.77 -0.79 4.22
CA LEU A 388 14.91 -1.92 5.14
C LEU A 388 13.61 -2.19 5.91
N TRP A 389 12.94 -1.15 6.40
CA TRP A 389 11.71 -1.32 7.16
C TRP A 389 10.56 -1.78 6.26
N SER A 390 10.41 -1.18 5.08
CA SER A 390 9.48 -1.66 4.04
C SER A 390 9.66 -3.15 3.73
N ASN A 391 10.90 -3.61 3.59
CA ASN A 391 11.20 -5.02 3.29
C ASN A 391 10.95 -5.95 4.47
N ILE A 392 11.14 -5.50 5.72
CA ILE A 392 10.75 -6.26 6.92
C ILE A 392 9.22 -6.42 6.99
N ARG A 393 8.46 -5.35 6.73
CA ARG A 393 6.98 -5.37 6.78
C ARG A 393 6.38 -6.39 5.83
N LYS A 394 6.91 -6.49 4.60
CA LYS A 394 6.47 -7.45 3.58
C LYS A 394 6.47 -8.90 4.06
N ASN A 395 7.35 -9.27 5.00
CA ASN A 395 7.40 -10.62 5.57
C ASN A 395 6.23 -10.94 6.52
N ALA A 396 5.43 -9.94 6.90
CA ALA A 396 4.22 -10.13 7.70
C ALA A 396 2.99 -10.53 6.86
N LEU A 397 3.11 -10.65 5.53
CA LEU A 397 2.02 -11.05 4.65
C LEU A 397 1.35 -12.35 5.14
N GLY A 398 0.01 -12.36 5.20
CA GLY A 398 -0.77 -13.49 5.71
C GLY A 398 -0.91 -13.53 7.24
N TYR A 399 -0.02 -12.86 7.98
CA TYR A 399 -0.05 -12.71 9.44
C TYR A 399 -0.37 -11.28 9.91
N ALA A 400 -0.39 -10.31 9.00
CA ALA A 400 -0.50 -8.89 9.30
C ALA A 400 -1.73 -8.56 10.15
N PHE A 401 -2.89 -9.13 9.81
CA PHE A 401 -4.12 -8.93 10.58
C PHE A 401 -3.96 -9.33 12.05
N TYR A 402 -3.39 -10.50 12.30
CA TYR A 402 -3.20 -11.01 13.64
C TYR A 402 -2.18 -10.19 14.43
N ILE A 403 -1.08 -9.77 13.79
CA ILE A 403 -0.08 -8.87 14.39
C ILE A 403 -0.74 -7.55 14.79
N ILE A 404 -1.50 -6.93 13.89
CA ILE A 404 -2.16 -5.63 14.12
C ILE A 404 -3.15 -5.75 15.29
N VAL A 405 -4.04 -6.74 15.26
CA VAL A 405 -5.08 -6.90 16.29
C VAL A 405 -4.45 -7.21 17.65
N SER A 406 -3.53 -8.17 17.72
CA SER A 406 -2.90 -8.56 18.99
C SER A 406 -2.06 -7.42 19.57
N TYR A 407 -1.26 -6.73 18.75
CA TYR A 407 -0.51 -5.55 19.19
C TYR A 407 -1.44 -4.42 19.67
N SER A 408 -2.53 -4.17 18.96
CA SER A 408 -3.49 -3.10 19.28
C SER A 408 -4.22 -3.36 20.60
N VAL A 409 -4.66 -4.61 20.84
CA VAL A 409 -5.30 -5.00 22.11
C VAL A 409 -4.32 -4.83 23.28
N LEU A 410 -3.07 -5.28 23.12
CA LEU A 410 -2.05 -5.12 24.17
C LEU A 410 -1.73 -3.67 24.44
N PHE A 411 -1.52 -2.87 23.38
CA PHE A 411 -1.27 -1.44 23.48
C PHE A 411 -2.40 -0.74 24.23
N PHE A 412 -3.66 -1.05 23.89
CA PHE A 412 -4.83 -0.47 24.56
C PHE A 412 -4.88 -0.82 26.05
N ILE A 413 -4.75 -2.11 26.40
CA ILE A 413 -4.80 -2.55 27.81
C ILE A 413 -3.69 -1.89 28.62
N ILE A 414 -2.45 -1.88 28.10
CA ILE A 414 -1.30 -1.24 28.75
C ILE A 414 -1.56 0.26 28.91
N ASN A 415 -2.03 0.93 27.86
CA ASN A 415 -2.26 2.37 27.89
C ASN A 415 -3.34 2.76 28.90
N ILE A 416 -4.45 2.02 28.98
CA ILE A 416 -5.50 2.24 30.00
C ILE A 416 -4.95 2.01 31.42
N TYR A 417 -4.15 0.97 31.61
CA TYR A 417 -3.48 0.72 32.89
C TYR A 417 -2.57 1.89 33.29
N GLU A 418 -1.75 2.41 32.36
CA GLU A 418 -0.88 3.57 32.59
C GLU A 418 -1.69 4.82 32.95
N ILE A 419 -2.79 5.12 32.25
CA ILE A 419 -3.67 6.24 32.58
C ILE A 419 -4.17 6.12 34.03
N ILE A 420 -4.73 4.95 34.39
CA ILE A 420 -5.29 4.73 35.73
C ILE A 420 -4.21 4.81 36.81
N ASN A 421 -3.06 4.18 36.58
CA ASN A 421 -1.96 4.15 37.55
C ASN A 421 -1.36 5.55 37.75
N ASN A 422 -1.10 6.28 36.67
CA ASN A 422 -0.47 7.61 36.74
C ASN A 422 -1.42 8.65 37.36
N ILE A 423 -2.73 8.56 37.12
CA ILE A 423 -3.73 9.39 37.82
C ILE A 423 -3.72 9.10 39.33
N LYS A 424 -3.70 7.82 39.73
CA LYS A 424 -3.64 7.43 41.16
C LYS A 424 -2.37 7.90 41.85
N GLN A 425 -1.26 7.94 41.12
CA GLN A 425 0.04 8.41 41.61
C GLN A 425 0.21 9.94 41.51
N TYR A 426 -0.79 10.67 41.01
CA TYR A 426 -0.71 12.11 40.74
C TYR A 426 0.43 12.51 39.78
N ASP A 427 0.83 11.59 38.89
CA ASP A 427 1.84 11.85 37.86
C ASP A 427 1.16 12.47 36.63
N TYR A 428 1.01 13.79 36.68
CA TYR A 428 0.35 14.58 35.65
C TYR A 428 1.04 14.52 34.29
N GLU A 429 2.37 14.44 34.28
CA GLU A 429 3.15 14.41 33.04
C GLU A 429 2.95 13.08 32.30
N ASN A 430 3.13 11.95 33.00
CA ASN A 430 2.92 10.63 32.42
C ASN A 430 1.44 10.36 32.11
N THR A 431 0.52 10.96 32.87
CA THR A 431 -0.91 10.95 32.51
C THR A 431 -1.16 11.63 31.15
N ALA A 432 -0.58 12.81 30.92
CA ALA A 432 -0.71 13.50 29.63
C ALA A 432 -0.08 12.71 28.47
N PHE A 433 1.08 12.08 28.69
CA PHE A 433 1.67 11.17 27.69
C PHE A 433 0.79 9.95 27.42
N ALA A 434 0.16 9.37 28.44
CA ALA A 434 -0.72 8.23 28.27
C ALA A 434 -1.98 8.61 27.46
N PHE A 435 -2.57 9.79 27.66
CA PHE A 435 -3.64 10.32 26.80
C PHE A 435 -3.17 10.62 25.37
N ALA A 436 -1.94 11.12 25.19
CA ALA A 436 -1.35 11.30 23.86
C ALA A 436 -1.18 9.96 23.12
N ALA A 437 -0.76 8.91 23.83
CA ALA A 437 -0.69 7.55 23.30
C ALA A 437 -2.08 6.96 23.00
N LEU A 438 -3.12 7.29 23.80
CA LEU A 438 -4.50 6.92 23.50
C LEU A 438 -5.01 7.60 22.23
N LEU A 439 -4.71 8.90 22.04
CA LEU A 439 -5.01 9.61 20.80
C LEU A 439 -4.34 8.97 19.58
N LEU A 440 -3.07 8.59 19.70
CA LEU A 440 -2.34 7.86 18.65
C LEU A 440 -3.00 6.52 18.34
N PHE A 441 -3.38 5.75 19.37
CA PHE A 441 -4.09 4.48 19.22
C PHE A 441 -5.43 4.64 18.49
N LEU A 442 -6.27 5.59 18.92
CA LEU A 442 -7.58 5.82 18.31
C LEU A 442 -7.46 6.29 16.86
N THR A 443 -6.46 7.13 16.58
CA THR A 443 -6.15 7.57 15.21
C THR A 443 -5.73 6.38 14.36
N THR A 444 -4.84 5.52 14.87
CA THR A 444 -4.40 4.31 14.15
C THR A 444 -5.56 3.38 13.85
N MET A 445 -6.39 3.06 14.83
CA MET A 445 -7.54 2.15 14.63
C MET A 445 -8.61 2.75 13.72
N SER A 446 -8.84 4.06 13.82
CA SER A 446 -9.70 4.77 12.86
C SER A 446 -9.19 4.59 11.42
N GLN A 447 -7.89 4.81 11.19
CA GLN A 447 -7.30 4.73 9.85
C GLN A 447 -7.12 3.29 9.35
N PHE A 448 -7.21 2.28 10.22
CA PHE A 448 -7.27 0.87 9.82
C PHE A 448 -8.64 0.48 9.24
N VAL A 449 -9.70 1.05 9.81
CA VAL A 449 -11.10 0.66 9.51
C VAL A 449 -11.71 1.55 8.41
N LEU A 450 -11.46 2.86 8.45
CA LEU A 450 -12.10 3.83 7.56
C LEU A 450 -11.84 3.59 6.06
N PRO A 451 -10.65 3.17 5.60
CA PRO A 451 -10.43 2.90 4.18
C PRO A 451 -11.42 1.88 3.59
N ILE A 452 -11.73 0.81 4.32
CA ILE A 452 -12.68 -0.23 3.89
C ILE A 452 -14.12 0.29 3.88
N ILE A 453 -14.51 1.05 4.91
CA ILE A 453 -15.88 1.57 5.03
C ILE A 453 -16.13 2.71 4.04
N GLY A 454 -15.11 3.52 3.75
CA GLY A 454 -15.22 4.72 2.93
C GLY A 454 -14.96 4.48 1.44
N ASN A 455 -14.10 3.53 1.07
CA ASN A 455 -13.69 3.30 -0.32
C ASN A 455 -13.76 1.81 -0.75
N GLY A 456 -14.33 0.92 0.07
CA GLY A 456 -14.31 -0.52 -0.23
C GLY A 456 -12.89 -1.04 -0.44
N GLU A 457 -12.64 -1.79 -1.51
CA GLU A 457 -11.31 -2.30 -1.86
C GLU A 457 -10.51 -1.40 -2.82
N ALA A 458 -11.01 -0.20 -3.12
CA ALA A 458 -10.36 0.68 -4.08
C ALA A 458 -9.10 1.32 -3.48
N ASP A 459 -7.97 1.13 -4.16
CA ASP A 459 -6.70 1.80 -3.86
C ASP A 459 -6.24 1.70 -2.38
N LEU A 460 -6.48 0.54 -1.77
CA LEU A 460 -6.22 0.33 -0.34
C LEU A 460 -4.78 0.64 0.06
N GLN A 461 -3.78 0.22 -0.73
CA GLN A 461 -2.36 0.47 -0.40
C GLN A 461 -2.07 1.95 -0.15
N LYS A 462 -2.59 2.85 -0.99
CA LYS A 462 -2.44 4.30 -0.82
C LYS A 462 -3.19 4.80 0.41
N HIS A 463 -4.43 4.33 0.62
CA HIS A 463 -5.26 4.74 1.75
C HIS A 463 -4.77 4.22 3.11
N MET A 464 -3.95 3.17 3.14
CA MET A 464 -3.35 2.61 4.36
C MET A 464 -2.11 3.38 4.87
N LEU A 465 -1.62 4.40 4.15
CA LEU A 465 -0.39 5.10 4.53
C LEU A 465 -0.44 5.72 5.93
N LEU A 466 -1.54 6.38 6.28
CA LEU A 466 -1.66 7.04 7.59
C LEU A 466 -1.77 6.00 8.72
N PHE A 467 -2.48 4.89 8.48
CA PHE A 467 -2.45 3.76 9.37
C PHE A 467 -1.02 3.24 9.56
N ASN A 468 -0.27 3.00 8.48
CA ASN A 468 1.09 2.49 8.53
C ASN A 468 1.98 3.39 9.39
N LEU A 469 1.98 4.70 9.14
CA LEU A 469 2.80 5.64 9.88
C LEU A 469 2.42 5.70 11.37
N CYS A 470 1.12 5.76 11.69
CA CYS A 470 0.68 5.80 13.09
C CYS A 470 0.97 4.48 13.82
N PHE A 471 0.77 3.33 13.17
CA PHE A 471 1.08 2.01 13.72
C PHE A 471 2.57 1.86 14.01
N ASP A 472 3.43 2.40 13.13
CA ASP A 472 4.88 2.31 13.33
C ASP A 472 5.38 3.24 14.44
N ILE A 473 4.74 4.40 14.61
CA ILE A 473 4.95 5.24 15.78
C ILE A 473 4.42 4.53 17.03
N MET A 474 3.29 3.81 16.97
CA MET A 474 2.82 2.99 18.09
C MET A 474 3.84 1.91 18.45
N ILE A 475 4.49 1.24 17.47
CA ILE A 475 5.59 0.29 17.71
C ILE A 475 6.73 0.98 18.48
N LEU A 476 7.16 2.16 18.05
CA LEU A 476 8.21 2.92 18.74
C LEU A 476 7.82 3.32 20.17
N VAL A 477 6.57 3.74 20.39
CA VAL A 477 6.03 4.03 21.73
C VAL A 477 6.00 2.77 22.59
N GLY A 478 5.60 1.63 22.03
CA GLY A 478 5.63 0.34 22.71
C GLY A 478 7.05 -0.08 23.10
N ILE A 479 8.03 0.07 22.20
CA ILE A 479 9.46 -0.16 22.48
C ILE A 479 9.93 0.76 23.61
N CYS A 480 9.57 2.05 23.57
CA CYS A 480 9.91 3.01 24.62
C CYS A 480 9.35 2.58 25.99
N TRP A 481 8.07 2.18 26.03
CA TRP A 481 7.43 1.68 27.24
C TRP A 481 8.10 0.40 27.76
N LEU A 482 8.43 -0.55 26.87
CA LEU A 482 9.13 -1.79 27.22
C LEU A 482 10.49 -1.50 27.85
N ILE A 483 11.30 -0.63 27.24
CA ILE A 483 12.63 -0.28 27.76
C ILE A 483 12.54 0.32 29.16
N ASN A 484 11.57 1.19 29.40
CA ASN A 484 11.39 1.86 30.70
C ASN A 484 10.89 0.89 31.79
N ASN A 485 10.13 -0.14 31.41
CA ASN A 485 9.46 -1.03 32.36
C ASN A 485 10.00 -2.47 32.38
N PHE A 486 11.07 -2.77 31.62
CA PHE A 486 11.60 -4.13 31.44
C PHE A 486 11.96 -4.86 32.75
N TYR A 487 12.39 -4.12 33.77
CA TYR A 487 12.79 -4.68 35.06
C TYR A 487 11.61 -5.12 35.95
N THR A 488 10.37 -4.83 35.55
CA THR A 488 9.19 -5.22 36.32
C THR A 488 8.75 -6.64 35.95
N LYS A 489 8.66 -7.53 36.96
CA LYS A 489 8.27 -8.94 36.76
C LYS A 489 6.92 -9.09 36.07
N THR A 490 5.97 -8.19 36.37
CA THR A 490 4.63 -8.16 35.77
C THR A 490 4.68 -7.88 34.27
N VAL A 491 5.50 -6.93 33.82
CA VAL A 491 5.63 -6.63 32.39
C VAL A 491 6.29 -7.78 31.65
N SER A 492 7.32 -8.41 32.23
CA SER A 492 7.91 -9.62 31.66
C SER A 492 6.89 -10.74 31.50
N ALA A 493 6.01 -10.94 32.48
CA ALA A 493 4.94 -11.95 32.40
C ALA A 493 3.86 -11.60 31.35
N VAL A 494 3.45 -10.34 31.24
CA VAL A 494 2.48 -9.88 30.23
C VAL A 494 3.04 -10.04 28.82
N VAL A 495 4.28 -9.63 28.59
CA VAL A 495 4.95 -9.77 27.29
C VAL A 495 5.13 -11.23 26.91
N LEU A 496 5.55 -12.08 27.85
CA LEU A 496 5.67 -13.52 27.63
C LEU A 496 4.31 -14.17 27.32
N THR A 497 3.26 -13.78 28.05
CA THR A 497 1.90 -14.30 27.81
C THR A 497 1.38 -13.87 26.44
N ALA A 498 1.55 -12.60 26.09
CA ALA A 498 1.23 -12.08 24.76
C ALA A 498 1.95 -12.85 23.64
N PHE A 499 3.25 -13.09 23.83
CA PHE A 499 4.06 -13.86 22.89
C PHE A 499 3.56 -15.30 22.75
N VAL A 500 3.26 -15.98 23.87
CA VAL A 500 2.71 -17.35 23.86
C VAL A 500 1.36 -17.40 23.15
N VAL A 501 0.44 -16.47 23.43
CA VAL A 501 -0.87 -16.38 22.76
C VAL A 501 -0.69 -16.14 21.26
N PHE A 502 0.23 -15.26 20.88
CA PHE A 502 0.57 -15.00 19.48
C PHE A 502 1.10 -16.25 18.78
N CYS A 503 2.05 -16.96 19.40
CA CYS A 503 2.56 -18.23 18.88
C CYS A 503 1.43 -19.26 18.74
N ILE A 504 0.57 -19.43 19.75
CA ILE A 504 -0.56 -20.36 19.70
C ILE A 504 -1.50 -20.01 18.54
N ALA A 505 -1.83 -18.74 18.34
CA ALA A 505 -2.69 -18.30 17.23
C ALA A 505 -2.08 -18.64 15.85
N ILE A 506 -0.76 -18.45 15.69
CA ILE A 506 -0.03 -18.84 14.47
C ILE A 506 -0.05 -20.36 14.28
N PHE A 507 0.28 -21.12 15.33
CA PHE A 507 0.40 -22.59 15.25
C PHE A 507 -0.96 -23.28 15.01
N ILE A 508 -2.05 -22.79 15.61
CA ILE A 508 -3.40 -23.31 15.35
C ILE A 508 -3.78 -23.12 13.88
N GLN A 509 -3.39 -22.01 13.26
CA GLN A 509 -3.63 -21.78 11.84
C GLN A 509 -2.82 -22.75 10.96
N THR A 510 -1.57 -23.06 11.33
CA THR A 510 -0.76 -24.03 10.57
C THR A 510 -1.28 -25.45 10.64
N ALA A 511 -1.95 -25.84 11.74
CA ALA A 511 -2.46 -27.19 11.96
C ALA A 511 -3.80 -27.49 11.25
N ASN A 512 -4.54 -26.47 10.83
CA ASN A 512 -5.87 -26.64 10.22
C ASN A 512 -5.86 -26.88 8.69
N GLU A 513 -4.69 -27.03 8.07
CA GLU A 513 -4.53 -27.24 6.63
C GLU A 513 -3.87 -28.59 6.30
N GLU A 514 -4.18 -29.65 7.06
CA GLU A 514 -3.87 -31.01 6.59
C GLU A 514 -4.97 -31.49 5.64
N THR A 515 -4.76 -31.23 4.35
CA THR A 515 -5.48 -31.94 3.29
C THR A 515 -5.14 -33.43 3.37
N LYS A 516 -6.16 -34.29 3.50
CA LYS A 516 -6.00 -35.74 3.37
C LYS A 516 -5.58 -36.07 1.94
N GLU A 517 -4.29 -36.29 1.73
CA GLU A 517 -3.78 -36.63 0.41
C GLU A 517 -3.98 -38.11 0.08
N THR A 518 -4.53 -38.39 -1.10
CA THR A 518 -4.66 -39.73 -1.65
C THR A 518 -4.05 -39.76 -3.06
N GLY A 519 -2.88 -40.40 -3.19
CA GLY A 519 -2.11 -40.49 -4.43
C GLY A 519 -0.71 -41.04 -4.21
N THR A 520 -0.05 -41.48 -5.28
CA THR A 520 1.35 -41.96 -5.27
C THR A 520 2.33 -40.84 -4.97
N LEU A 521 2.03 -39.62 -5.43
CA LEU A 521 2.80 -38.40 -5.17
C LEU A 521 1.98 -37.45 -4.30
N LYS A 522 2.68 -36.72 -3.42
CA LYS A 522 2.12 -35.76 -2.47
C LYS A 522 2.48 -34.33 -2.84
N ILE A 523 1.63 -33.37 -2.49
CA ILE A 523 1.89 -31.95 -2.73
C ILE A 523 3.16 -31.55 -1.96
N GLY A 524 4.01 -30.75 -2.61
CA GLY A 524 5.29 -30.32 -2.06
C GLY A 524 6.44 -31.32 -2.22
N GLN A 525 6.17 -32.54 -2.69
CA GLN A 525 7.27 -33.47 -3.05
C GLN A 525 7.97 -33.03 -4.32
N TYR A 526 9.27 -33.31 -4.38
CA TYR A 526 10.10 -33.07 -5.55
C TYR A 526 10.23 -34.33 -6.40
N ILE A 527 10.24 -34.15 -7.72
CA ILE A 527 10.44 -35.23 -8.69
C ILE A 527 11.49 -34.85 -9.74
N TYR A 528 12.10 -35.86 -10.37
CA TYR A 528 12.90 -35.70 -11.59
C TYR A 528 12.08 -36.04 -12.83
N LEU A 529 12.12 -35.15 -13.83
CA LEU A 529 11.47 -35.38 -15.13
C LEU A 529 12.14 -34.53 -16.23
N GLY A 530 12.81 -35.16 -17.19
CA GLY A 530 13.54 -34.50 -18.26
C GLY A 530 14.91 -33.95 -17.86
N SER A 531 15.66 -33.44 -18.84
CA SER A 531 17.00 -32.87 -18.62
C SER A 531 17.24 -31.66 -19.52
N TYR A 532 17.81 -30.57 -18.99
CA TYR A 532 18.14 -29.37 -19.77
C TYR A 532 19.61 -29.01 -19.59
N LYS A 533 20.33 -28.73 -20.68
CA LYS A 533 21.78 -28.45 -20.67
C LYS A 533 22.60 -29.51 -19.90
N ASN A 534 22.20 -30.79 -20.03
CA ASN A 534 22.77 -31.98 -19.34
C ASN A 534 22.53 -32.06 -17.82
N GLU A 535 21.67 -31.21 -17.25
CA GLU A 535 21.27 -31.29 -15.85
C GLU A 535 19.84 -31.83 -15.71
N PRO A 536 19.57 -32.75 -14.77
CA PRO A 536 18.22 -33.29 -14.56
C PRO A 536 17.29 -32.21 -14.00
N LEU A 537 16.08 -32.13 -14.54
CA LEU A 537 15.09 -31.13 -14.15
C LEU A 537 14.35 -31.57 -12.90
N LYS A 538 14.35 -30.72 -11.88
CA LYS A 538 13.66 -30.92 -10.60
C LYS A 538 12.35 -30.14 -10.55
N TRP A 539 11.25 -30.83 -10.27
CA TRP A 539 9.90 -30.27 -10.24
C TRP A 539 9.27 -30.47 -8.87
N VAL A 540 8.44 -29.53 -8.43
CA VAL A 540 7.60 -29.68 -7.24
C VAL A 540 6.17 -30.01 -7.66
N VAL A 541 5.54 -30.96 -6.96
CA VAL A 541 4.12 -31.30 -7.14
C VAL A 541 3.27 -30.21 -6.48
N LEU A 542 2.48 -29.48 -7.28
CA LEU A 542 1.64 -28.39 -6.80
C LEU A 542 0.21 -28.82 -6.48
N ASN A 543 -0.36 -29.69 -7.30
CA ASN A 543 -1.76 -30.08 -7.19
C ASN A 543 -2.01 -31.44 -7.85
N LYS A 544 -3.14 -32.07 -7.50
CA LYS A 544 -3.72 -33.20 -8.22
C LYS A 544 -5.18 -32.89 -8.53
N ASP A 545 -5.52 -32.87 -9.82
CA ASP A 545 -6.90 -32.64 -10.30
C ASP A 545 -7.27 -33.61 -11.44
N GLU A 546 -8.38 -33.35 -12.12
CA GLU A 546 -8.86 -34.17 -13.24
C GLU A 546 -7.88 -34.30 -14.41
N ASN A 547 -6.94 -33.36 -14.56
CA ASN A 547 -5.90 -33.40 -15.58
C ASN A 547 -4.71 -34.28 -15.15
N GLY A 548 -4.59 -34.63 -13.87
CA GLY A 548 -3.48 -35.40 -13.29
C GLY A 548 -2.69 -34.60 -12.26
N TYR A 549 -1.37 -34.83 -12.17
CA TYR A 549 -0.50 -34.06 -11.27
C TYR A 549 0.00 -32.80 -11.97
N LEU A 550 -0.23 -31.63 -11.37
CA LEU A 550 0.39 -30.37 -11.77
C LEU A 550 1.78 -30.28 -11.16
N LEU A 551 2.78 -30.18 -12.02
CA LEU A 551 4.17 -30.01 -11.66
C LEU A 551 4.65 -28.62 -12.03
N TRP A 552 5.50 -28.05 -11.20
CA TRP A 552 6.12 -26.76 -11.45
C TRP A 552 7.62 -26.86 -11.25
N PHE A 553 8.38 -26.33 -12.19
CA PHE A 553 9.83 -26.40 -12.13
C PHE A 553 10.35 -25.58 -10.94
N ASP A 554 11.34 -26.12 -10.23
CA ASP A 554 11.82 -25.51 -8.98
C ASP A 554 12.57 -24.18 -9.19
N ASN A 555 13.27 -24.02 -10.32
CA ASN A 555 14.14 -22.86 -10.57
C ASN A 555 13.79 -22.14 -11.87
N THR A 556 14.58 -21.14 -12.24
CA THR A 556 14.50 -20.53 -13.57
C THR A 556 15.25 -21.39 -14.57
N VAL A 557 14.63 -21.74 -15.70
CA VAL A 557 15.30 -22.50 -16.77
C VAL A 557 16.11 -21.57 -17.67
N GLU A 558 15.53 -20.42 -18.02
CA GLU A 558 16.13 -19.44 -18.91
C GLU A 558 15.62 -18.04 -18.56
N TYR A 559 16.39 -17.00 -18.90
CA TYR A 559 16.01 -15.60 -18.75
C TYR A 559 15.75 -14.96 -20.11
N MET A 560 14.51 -14.62 -20.39
CA MET A 560 14.13 -14.03 -21.67
C MET A 560 13.00 -13.00 -21.52
N GLU A 561 12.82 -12.25 -22.59
CA GLU A 561 11.67 -11.37 -22.79
C GLU A 561 10.42 -12.23 -22.98
N PHE A 562 9.28 -11.76 -22.48
CA PHE A 562 8.00 -12.45 -22.71
C PHE A 562 7.67 -12.49 -24.20
N ASP A 563 7.87 -11.35 -24.85
CA ASP A 563 7.68 -11.12 -26.28
C ASP A 563 8.70 -10.06 -26.74
N TYR A 564 9.47 -10.36 -27.78
CA TYR A 564 10.50 -9.46 -28.29
C TYR A 564 9.85 -8.22 -28.92
N SER A 565 10.45 -7.05 -28.70
CA SER A 565 10.00 -5.83 -29.38
C SER A 565 10.19 -5.93 -30.90
N ASP A 566 9.18 -5.55 -31.68
CA ASP A 566 9.33 -5.37 -33.11
C ASP A 566 9.93 -3.99 -33.40
N GLU A 567 11.24 -3.93 -33.63
CA GLU A 567 11.96 -2.68 -33.93
C GLU A 567 11.48 -2.00 -35.22
N THR A 568 10.73 -2.70 -36.09
CA THR A 568 10.19 -2.15 -37.34
C THR A 568 8.80 -1.54 -37.18
N ASN A 569 8.14 -1.78 -36.04
CA ASN A 569 6.83 -1.23 -35.71
C ASN A 569 6.94 -0.24 -34.55
N SER A 570 6.84 1.05 -34.83
CA SER A 570 6.91 2.12 -33.82
C SER A 570 5.83 2.00 -32.73
N ASP A 571 4.77 1.23 -32.98
CA ASP A 571 3.67 1.02 -32.03
C ASP A 571 3.91 -0.20 -31.09
N ASN A 572 4.92 -1.04 -31.35
CA ASN A 572 5.22 -2.25 -30.55
C ASN A 572 6.60 -2.23 -29.85
N ILE A 573 7.06 -1.05 -29.41
CA ILE A 573 8.38 -0.88 -28.79
C ILE A 573 8.53 -1.57 -27.42
N TYR A 574 7.45 -2.01 -26.78
CA TYR A 574 7.44 -2.65 -25.45
C TYR A 574 7.07 -4.14 -25.48
N GLY A 575 6.87 -4.73 -26.67
CA GLY A 575 6.38 -6.10 -26.85
C GLY A 575 4.88 -6.24 -26.56
N SER A 576 4.34 -7.44 -26.80
CA SER A 576 2.92 -7.77 -26.58
C SER A 576 2.69 -8.64 -25.33
N ASN A 577 1.60 -8.36 -24.61
CA ASN A 577 1.18 -9.20 -23.49
C ASN A 577 0.30 -10.40 -23.88
N ASN A 578 0.19 -10.70 -25.17
CA ASN A 578 -0.61 -11.82 -25.67
C ASN A 578 0.13 -13.16 -25.51
N TRP A 579 -0.34 -13.99 -24.57
CA TRP A 579 0.21 -15.33 -24.34
C TRP A 579 0.31 -16.20 -25.60
N ILE A 580 -0.71 -16.20 -26.46
CA ILE A 580 -0.81 -17.13 -27.60
C ILE A 580 0.30 -16.91 -28.64
N GLU A 581 0.63 -15.65 -28.86
CA GLU A 581 1.60 -15.19 -29.87
C GLU A 581 3.02 -15.02 -29.29
N SER A 582 3.14 -14.99 -27.96
CA SER A 582 4.39 -14.71 -27.25
C SER A 582 5.56 -15.63 -27.61
N ASP A 583 6.75 -15.04 -27.63
CA ASP A 583 8.00 -15.78 -27.83
C ASP A 583 8.28 -16.78 -26.71
N VAL A 584 7.93 -16.47 -25.46
CA VAL A 584 8.04 -17.44 -24.35
C VAL A 584 7.21 -18.69 -24.60
N ARG A 585 5.97 -18.56 -25.07
CA ARG A 585 5.13 -19.73 -25.40
C ARG A 585 5.75 -20.55 -26.52
N ARG A 586 6.32 -19.89 -27.54
CA ARG A 586 7.03 -20.55 -28.65
C ARG A 586 8.27 -21.30 -28.16
N TRP A 587 9.04 -20.70 -27.26
CA TRP A 587 10.20 -21.34 -26.64
C TRP A 587 9.81 -22.53 -25.77
N LEU A 588 8.71 -22.46 -25.01
CA LEU A 588 8.22 -23.59 -24.20
C LEU A 588 7.80 -24.79 -25.06
N PHE A 589 7.29 -24.54 -26.27
CA PHE A 589 7.02 -25.60 -27.23
C PHE A 589 8.30 -26.31 -27.66
N GLU A 590 9.38 -25.58 -27.94
CA GLU A 590 10.70 -26.15 -28.25
C GLU A 590 11.32 -26.85 -27.04
N PHE A 591 11.11 -26.32 -25.83
CA PHE A 591 11.60 -26.88 -24.57
C PHE A 591 11.11 -28.32 -24.34
N LYS A 592 9.95 -28.70 -24.90
CA LYS A 592 9.42 -30.08 -24.86
C LYS A 592 10.39 -31.12 -25.47
N SER A 593 11.34 -30.71 -26.30
CA SER A 593 12.38 -31.60 -26.84
C SER A 593 13.34 -32.17 -25.78
N ASN A 594 13.42 -31.55 -24.60
CA ASN A 594 14.29 -31.92 -23.48
C ASN A 594 13.80 -33.12 -22.65
N PHE A 595 12.62 -33.65 -22.98
CA PHE A 595 12.07 -34.87 -22.39
C PHE A 595 12.33 -36.05 -23.34
N ASN A 596 12.69 -37.20 -22.80
CA ASN A 596 12.83 -38.42 -23.59
C ASN A 596 11.44 -38.94 -24.04
N ASP A 597 11.40 -39.94 -24.92
CA ASP A 597 10.14 -40.41 -25.51
C ASP A 597 9.19 -41.04 -24.49
N GLU A 598 9.69 -41.69 -23.44
CA GLU A 598 8.85 -42.25 -22.36
C GLU A 598 8.27 -41.14 -21.47
N GLU A 599 9.06 -40.12 -21.15
CA GLU A 599 8.63 -38.95 -20.37
C GLU A 599 7.61 -38.11 -21.14
N LYS A 600 7.80 -37.92 -22.45
CA LYS A 600 6.84 -37.23 -23.32
C LYS A 600 5.46 -37.88 -23.31
N LEU A 601 5.38 -39.21 -23.11
CA LEU A 601 4.12 -39.94 -22.99
C LEU A 601 3.42 -39.73 -21.64
N LEU A 602 4.12 -39.20 -20.63
CA LEU A 602 3.54 -38.82 -19.34
C LEU A 602 2.94 -37.41 -19.38
N ILE A 603 3.53 -36.50 -20.16
CA ILE A 603 3.09 -35.10 -20.27
C ILE A 603 1.79 -35.02 -21.06
N LYS A 604 0.78 -34.37 -20.47
CA LYS A 604 -0.54 -34.19 -21.08
C LYS A 604 -0.67 -32.82 -21.73
N ASP A 605 -1.32 -32.79 -22.89
CA ASP A 605 -1.84 -31.55 -23.46
C ASP A 605 -3.15 -31.21 -22.73
N VAL A 606 -3.15 -30.09 -22.00
CA VAL A 606 -4.27 -29.66 -21.17
C VAL A 606 -4.91 -28.38 -21.69
N LYS A 607 -6.23 -28.27 -21.57
CA LYS A 607 -6.98 -27.06 -21.94
C LYS A 607 -6.91 -26.05 -20.80
N LEU A 608 -6.12 -24.99 -20.96
CA LEU A 608 -5.93 -23.95 -19.96
C LEU A 608 -6.71 -22.69 -20.29
N LYS A 609 -7.30 -22.08 -19.24
CA LYS A 609 -8.00 -20.79 -19.33
C LYS A 609 -6.98 -19.66 -19.36
N ASN A 610 -7.01 -18.80 -20.38
CA ASN A 610 -6.16 -17.61 -20.42
C ASN A 610 -6.99 -16.34 -20.24
N ILE A 611 -6.54 -15.47 -19.35
CA ILE A 611 -7.11 -14.15 -19.14
C ILE A 611 -6.69 -13.22 -20.27
N LEU A 612 -7.62 -12.34 -20.68
CA LEU A 612 -7.41 -11.40 -21.77
C LEU A 612 -7.23 -9.96 -21.25
N SER A 613 -6.34 -9.20 -21.90
CA SER A 613 -6.24 -7.74 -21.77
C SER A 613 -7.33 -7.05 -22.58
N TYR A 614 -7.57 -5.75 -22.34
CA TYR A 614 -8.61 -4.99 -23.04
C TYR A 614 -8.53 -5.11 -24.56
N ASN A 615 -7.32 -5.07 -25.10
CA ASN A 615 -7.09 -5.09 -26.55
C ASN A 615 -7.31 -6.45 -27.19
N ASN A 616 -7.49 -7.49 -26.38
CA ASN A 616 -7.75 -8.85 -26.84
C ASN A 616 -9.17 -9.33 -26.48
N ILE A 617 -10.06 -8.46 -25.98
CA ILE A 617 -11.42 -8.84 -25.58
C ILE A 617 -12.22 -9.40 -26.75
N GLU A 618 -11.98 -8.98 -27.99
CA GLU A 618 -12.67 -9.53 -29.18
C GLU A 618 -12.40 -11.03 -29.38
N LYS A 619 -11.28 -11.54 -28.85
CA LYS A 619 -10.92 -12.98 -28.85
C LYS A 619 -11.57 -13.74 -27.69
N SER A 620 -12.37 -13.07 -26.86
CA SER A 620 -13.02 -13.65 -25.69
C SER A 620 -14.13 -14.61 -26.08
N ILE A 621 -14.23 -15.71 -25.35
CA ILE A 621 -15.34 -16.65 -25.48
C ILE A 621 -16.26 -16.65 -24.25
N GLY A 622 -15.94 -15.83 -23.24
CA GLY A 622 -16.70 -15.74 -22.00
C GLY A 622 -16.14 -14.69 -21.03
N GLY A 623 -16.89 -14.42 -19.96
CA GLY A 623 -16.64 -13.27 -19.11
C GLY A 623 -17.24 -11.99 -19.68
N ASN A 624 -17.45 -11.01 -18.82
CA ASN A 624 -18.10 -9.73 -19.13
C ASN A 624 -17.40 -8.54 -18.45
N ARG A 625 -16.23 -8.78 -17.83
CA ARG A 625 -15.46 -7.74 -17.14
C ARG A 625 -13.95 -7.88 -17.36
N PRO A 626 -13.20 -6.79 -17.20
CA PRO A 626 -11.76 -6.83 -17.12
C PRO A 626 -11.28 -7.61 -15.88
N PHE A 627 -10.09 -8.19 -15.97
CA PHE A 627 -9.47 -8.90 -14.86
C PHE A 627 -8.80 -7.94 -13.87
N TYR A 628 -9.20 -7.97 -12.60
CA TYR A 628 -8.72 -6.99 -11.63
C TYR A 628 -7.28 -7.19 -11.21
N TRP A 629 -6.60 -6.05 -10.99
CA TRP A 629 -5.22 -6.04 -10.55
C TRP A 629 -5.11 -5.95 -9.02
N ASN A 630 -4.32 -6.86 -8.46
CA ASN A 630 -3.78 -6.78 -7.12
C ASN A 630 -2.31 -7.23 -7.16
N SER A 631 -1.48 -6.70 -6.26
CA SER A 631 -0.09 -7.14 -6.09
C SER A 631 0.10 -8.19 -5.00
N ILE A 632 -0.87 -8.29 -4.09
CA ILE A 632 -0.80 -9.14 -2.90
C ILE A 632 -1.19 -10.56 -3.31
N THR A 633 -0.29 -11.52 -3.16
CA THR A 633 -0.42 -12.88 -3.71
C THR A 633 -1.65 -13.66 -3.21
N SER A 634 -2.19 -13.35 -2.03
CA SER A 634 -3.46 -13.91 -1.53
C SER A 634 -4.71 -13.39 -2.26
N TYR A 635 -4.57 -12.38 -3.11
CA TYR A 635 -5.66 -11.67 -3.77
C TYR A 635 -5.41 -11.42 -5.27
N VAL A 636 -4.43 -12.10 -5.89
CA VAL A 636 -4.07 -11.86 -7.30
C VAL A 636 -5.06 -12.46 -8.29
N SER A 637 -5.91 -13.38 -7.84
CA SER A 637 -6.93 -14.03 -8.67
C SER A 637 -8.35 -13.47 -8.46
N GLN A 638 -8.49 -12.24 -7.95
CA GLN A 638 -9.78 -11.56 -7.83
C GLN A 638 -10.54 -11.64 -9.16
N ASN A 639 -11.87 -11.86 -9.12
CA ASN A 639 -12.76 -12.05 -10.27
C ASN A 639 -12.35 -13.07 -11.38
N TYR A 640 -11.31 -13.89 -11.16
CA TYR A 640 -10.79 -14.83 -12.16
C TYR A 640 -11.87 -15.84 -12.62
N ASN A 641 -12.62 -16.43 -11.68
CA ASN A 641 -13.62 -17.46 -11.96
C ASN A 641 -15.03 -16.93 -12.22
N THR A 642 -15.28 -15.64 -11.98
CA THR A 642 -16.62 -15.07 -12.08
C THR A 642 -16.80 -14.35 -13.41
N ASP A 643 -16.08 -13.25 -13.62
CA ASP A 643 -16.48 -12.23 -14.58
C ASP A 643 -15.37 -11.90 -15.61
N ALA A 644 -14.12 -12.26 -15.34
CA ALA A 644 -12.98 -11.86 -16.15
C ALA A 644 -13.04 -12.43 -17.58
N TYR A 645 -12.77 -11.60 -18.59
CA TYR A 645 -12.67 -12.03 -20.00
C TYR A 645 -11.60 -13.10 -20.19
N TYR A 646 -11.93 -14.16 -20.94
CA TYR A 646 -11.03 -15.28 -21.14
C TYR A 646 -11.19 -16.00 -22.48
N ASN A 647 -10.16 -16.75 -22.86
CA ASN A 647 -10.22 -17.81 -23.86
C ASN A 647 -9.57 -19.10 -23.34
N TYR A 648 -9.42 -20.11 -24.21
CA TYR A 648 -8.66 -21.33 -23.88
C TYR A 648 -7.58 -21.61 -24.92
N SER A 649 -6.49 -22.24 -24.47
CA SER A 649 -5.51 -22.88 -25.34
C SER A 649 -5.15 -24.27 -24.82
N ALA A 650 -4.73 -25.16 -25.72
CA ALA A 650 -4.16 -26.45 -25.34
C ALA A 650 -2.65 -26.31 -25.18
N GLU A 651 -2.12 -26.68 -24.02
CA GLU A 651 -0.70 -26.55 -23.68
C GLU A 651 -0.18 -27.84 -23.03
N SER A 652 1.01 -28.32 -23.45
CA SER A 652 1.73 -29.38 -22.71
C SER A 652 2.73 -28.83 -21.71
N VAL A 653 3.39 -27.73 -22.07
CA VAL A 653 4.35 -27.02 -21.23
C VAL A 653 3.96 -25.54 -21.24
N PHE A 654 3.77 -24.95 -20.07
CA PHE A 654 3.22 -23.61 -19.93
C PHE A 654 3.82 -22.85 -18.74
N LEU A 655 3.47 -21.58 -18.56
CA LEU A 655 3.71 -20.86 -17.30
C LEU A 655 2.45 -20.88 -16.44
N LEU A 656 2.60 -20.90 -15.11
CA LEU A 656 1.47 -20.70 -14.22
C LEU A 656 0.79 -19.35 -14.51
N ASP A 657 -0.53 -19.30 -14.37
CA ASP A 657 -1.23 -18.03 -14.20
C ASP A 657 -1.32 -17.63 -12.72
N VAL A 658 -1.83 -16.42 -12.49
CA VAL A 658 -2.04 -15.90 -11.13
C VAL A 658 -2.99 -16.74 -10.28
N TYR A 659 -3.97 -17.44 -10.88
CA TYR A 659 -4.88 -18.31 -10.14
C TYR A 659 -4.17 -19.56 -9.64
N GLN A 660 -3.42 -20.24 -10.52
CA GLN A 660 -2.61 -21.40 -10.16
C GLN A 660 -1.53 -21.02 -9.14
N LEU A 661 -0.91 -19.85 -9.28
CA LEU A 661 0.04 -19.32 -8.31
C LEU A 661 -0.59 -19.13 -6.93
N GLN A 662 -1.73 -18.44 -6.85
CA GLN A 662 -2.43 -18.23 -5.58
C GLN A 662 -2.90 -19.57 -4.98
N LYS A 663 -3.61 -20.38 -5.77
CA LYS A 663 -4.32 -21.58 -5.30
C LYS A 663 -3.39 -22.75 -4.98
N TYR A 664 -2.34 -22.95 -5.78
CA TYR A 664 -1.53 -24.16 -5.70
C TYR A 664 -0.10 -23.93 -5.22
N VAL A 665 0.37 -22.67 -5.19
CA VAL A 665 1.68 -22.32 -4.64
C VAL A 665 1.55 -21.62 -3.29
N TYR A 666 0.83 -20.49 -3.24
CA TYR A 666 0.69 -19.70 -2.02
C TYR A 666 -0.11 -20.43 -0.92
N GLU A 667 -1.31 -20.91 -1.22
CA GLU A 667 -2.15 -21.63 -0.24
C GLU A 667 -1.50 -22.93 0.25
N ASN A 668 -0.72 -23.62 -0.60
CA ASN A 668 0.03 -24.82 -0.24
C ASN A 668 1.38 -24.53 0.45
N LYS A 669 1.70 -23.26 0.74
CA LYS A 669 2.96 -22.82 1.39
C LYS A 669 4.23 -23.26 0.66
N ILE A 670 4.15 -23.39 -0.67
CA ILE A 670 5.30 -23.65 -1.53
C ILE A 670 6.02 -22.32 -1.80
N SER A 671 7.35 -22.33 -1.87
CA SER A 671 8.14 -21.10 -2.00
C SER A 671 7.85 -20.36 -3.32
N LEU A 672 7.20 -19.20 -3.19
CA LEU A 672 7.01 -18.23 -4.28
C LEU A 672 8.31 -17.53 -4.68
N LYS A 673 9.17 -17.26 -3.70
CA LYS A 673 10.39 -16.47 -3.92
C LYS A 673 11.41 -17.30 -4.68
N LYS A 674 11.93 -16.72 -5.75
CA LYS A 674 13.05 -17.24 -6.56
C LYS A 674 14.20 -16.23 -6.51
N GLN A 675 15.35 -16.58 -7.08
CA GLN A 675 16.54 -15.70 -7.06
C GLN A 675 16.28 -14.37 -7.79
N GLU A 676 15.50 -14.42 -8.86
CA GLU A 676 15.16 -13.28 -9.71
C GLU A 676 13.65 -13.30 -10.02
N ARG A 677 13.14 -12.19 -10.56
CA ARG A 677 11.75 -12.09 -11.04
C ARG A 677 11.46 -13.12 -12.13
N TYR A 678 10.23 -13.61 -12.20
CA TYR A 678 9.80 -14.57 -13.23
C TYR A 678 8.42 -14.26 -13.80
N TRP A 679 8.22 -14.68 -15.05
CA TRP A 679 6.98 -14.48 -15.79
C TRP A 679 5.84 -15.36 -15.31
N LEU A 680 4.63 -14.82 -15.35
CA LEU A 680 3.37 -15.57 -15.39
C LEU A 680 2.76 -15.41 -16.78
N ARG A 681 1.87 -16.33 -17.19
CA ARG A 681 1.14 -16.16 -18.47
C ARG A 681 -0.03 -15.17 -18.41
N THR A 682 -0.24 -14.52 -17.27
CA THR A 682 -1.36 -13.58 -17.08
C THR A 682 -0.97 -12.19 -17.54
N PRO A 683 -1.77 -11.52 -18.40
CA PRO A 683 -1.51 -10.13 -18.78
C PRO A 683 -1.86 -9.14 -17.66
N TYR A 684 -1.30 -7.93 -17.73
CA TYR A 684 -1.88 -6.77 -17.05
C TYR A 684 -2.99 -6.18 -17.93
N TYR A 685 -4.23 -6.25 -17.45
CA TYR A 685 -5.41 -6.06 -18.29
C TYR A 685 -5.50 -4.70 -18.99
N SER A 686 -5.00 -3.64 -18.33
CA SER A 686 -5.07 -2.24 -18.79
C SER A 686 -3.86 -1.77 -19.59
N SER A 687 -3.05 -2.70 -20.09
CA SER A 687 -1.89 -2.42 -20.94
C SER A 687 -1.86 -3.42 -22.09
N GLU A 688 -1.26 -3.04 -23.21
CA GLU A 688 -1.03 -3.92 -24.36
C GLU A 688 0.29 -4.69 -24.23
N SER A 689 1.25 -4.16 -23.49
CA SER A 689 2.60 -4.68 -23.37
C SER A 689 2.90 -5.33 -22.03
N MET A 690 2.20 -4.95 -20.96
CA MET A 690 2.57 -5.40 -19.62
C MET A 690 2.00 -6.77 -19.27
N VAL A 691 2.85 -7.63 -18.72
CA VAL A 691 2.57 -8.99 -18.27
C VAL A 691 2.85 -9.12 -16.77
N ARG A 692 2.12 -9.99 -16.08
CA ARG A 692 2.34 -10.22 -14.65
C ARG A 692 3.66 -10.93 -14.39
N ILE A 693 4.35 -10.47 -13.35
CA ILE A 693 5.56 -11.10 -12.83
C ILE A 693 5.43 -11.35 -11.34
N VAL A 694 6.11 -12.38 -10.85
CA VAL A 694 6.42 -12.48 -9.43
C VAL A 694 7.82 -11.92 -9.24
N ASP A 695 7.97 -10.97 -8.32
CA ASP A 695 9.26 -10.35 -8.03
C ASP A 695 9.98 -11.08 -6.87
N LYS A 696 11.22 -10.67 -6.57
CA LYS A 696 12.08 -11.29 -5.55
C LYS A 696 11.47 -11.29 -4.15
N ASP A 697 10.56 -10.36 -3.88
CA ASP A 697 9.85 -10.25 -2.61
C ASP A 697 8.61 -11.15 -2.52
N GLY A 698 8.26 -11.86 -3.59
CA GLY A 698 7.13 -12.79 -3.67
C GLY A 698 5.77 -12.15 -3.97
N PHE A 699 5.73 -10.83 -4.22
CA PHE A 699 4.53 -10.11 -4.66
C PHE A 699 4.40 -10.17 -6.19
N VAL A 700 3.19 -9.93 -6.69
CA VAL A 700 2.87 -10.03 -8.11
C VAL A 700 2.72 -8.65 -8.75
N TYR A 701 3.75 -8.19 -9.45
CA TYR A 701 3.73 -6.91 -10.15
C TYR A 701 3.41 -7.11 -11.64
N HIS A 702 3.74 -6.11 -12.46
CA HIS A 702 3.64 -6.17 -13.90
C HIS A 702 4.80 -5.44 -14.56
N LYS A 703 5.31 -5.96 -15.67
CA LYS A 703 6.40 -5.39 -16.47
C LYS A 703 6.12 -5.53 -17.94
N ASP A 704 6.71 -4.64 -18.74
CA ASP A 704 6.64 -4.70 -20.19
C ASP A 704 7.19 -6.02 -20.72
N ALA A 705 6.55 -6.57 -21.76
CA ALA A 705 6.86 -7.88 -22.30
C ALA A 705 8.31 -7.99 -22.81
N ASN A 706 8.90 -6.88 -23.29
CA ASN A 706 10.29 -6.82 -23.72
C ASN A 706 11.33 -6.76 -22.57
N VAL A 707 10.89 -6.89 -21.31
CA VAL A 707 11.78 -6.93 -20.15
C VAL A 707 12.29 -8.36 -19.94
N LYS A 708 13.54 -8.56 -19.51
CA LYS A 708 14.01 -9.91 -19.16
C LYS A 708 13.51 -10.34 -17.77
N ALA A 709 12.91 -11.54 -17.73
CA ALA A 709 12.58 -12.24 -16.49
C ALA A 709 12.75 -13.75 -16.66
N GLY A 710 12.75 -14.48 -15.54
CA GLY A 710 12.89 -15.93 -15.54
C GLY A 710 11.68 -16.64 -16.11
N VAL A 711 11.92 -17.72 -16.84
CA VAL A 711 10.90 -18.66 -17.33
C VAL A 711 10.89 -19.89 -16.43
N ILE A 712 9.74 -20.17 -15.81
CA ILE A 712 9.55 -21.33 -14.92
C ILE A 712 8.41 -22.20 -15.47
N PRO A 713 8.75 -23.27 -16.21
CA PRO A 713 7.76 -24.14 -16.80
C PRO A 713 6.89 -24.87 -15.76
N ALA A 714 5.67 -25.17 -16.17
CA ALA A 714 4.74 -26.07 -15.51
C ALA A 714 4.23 -27.09 -16.54
N VAL A 715 3.93 -28.29 -16.05
CA VAL A 715 3.40 -29.39 -16.86
C VAL A 715 2.34 -30.16 -16.07
N TYR A 716 1.39 -30.76 -16.77
CA TYR A 716 0.54 -31.81 -16.20
C TYR A 716 1.06 -33.18 -16.62
N ILE A 717 1.13 -34.11 -15.67
CA ILE A 717 1.46 -35.52 -15.94
C ILE A 717 0.31 -36.46 -15.57
N ASP A 718 0.29 -37.63 -16.21
CA ASP A 718 -0.67 -38.70 -15.91
C ASP A 718 -0.66 -39.11 -14.43
N GLU A 719 -1.81 -39.57 -13.92
CA GLU A 719 -1.94 -40.07 -12.56
C GLU A 719 -1.37 -41.49 -12.39
N ASN A 720 -1.26 -42.26 -13.48
CA ASN A 720 -0.73 -43.62 -13.51
C ASN A 720 0.81 -43.60 -13.54
N VAL A 721 1.41 -43.01 -12.51
CA VAL A 721 2.86 -42.99 -12.29
C VAL A 721 3.25 -43.80 -11.07
N SER A 722 4.41 -44.46 -11.15
CA SER A 722 5.02 -45.22 -10.06
C SER A 722 6.33 -44.55 -9.66
N ALA A 723 6.54 -44.39 -8.35
CA ALA A 723 7.80 -43.90 -7.79
C ALA A 723 8.83 -45.03 -7.79
N ILE A 724 10.00 -44.79 -8.39
CA ILE A 724 11.08 -45.78 -8.53
C ILE A 724 12.07 -45.65 -7.36
N GLU A 725 12.54 -44.43 -7.13
CA GLU A 725 13.59 -44.10 -6.17
C GLU A 725 13.38 -42.67 -5.64
N GLY A 726 13.87 -42.39 -4.43
CA GLY A 726 13.78 -41.08 -3.78
C GLY A 726 12.65 -40.97 -2.76
N ASP A 727 12.81 -40.07 -1.78
CA ASP A 727 11.84 -39.85 -0.71
C ASP A 727 10.93 -38.62 -0.96
N GLY A 728 11.18 -37.89 -2.06
CA GLY A 728 10.43 -36.70 -2.45
C GLY A 728 10.91 -35.43 -1.78
N THR A 729 12.02 -35.46 -1.05
CA THR A 729 12.68 -34.27 -0.53
C THR A 729 13.46 -33.54 -1.61
N TYR A 730 13.82 -32.28 -1.36
CA TYR A 730 14.65 -31.49 -2.27
C TYR A 730 15.99 -32.17 -2.61
N THR A 731 16.59 -32.85 -1.64
CA THR A 731 17.89 -33.52 -1.75
C THR A 731 17.78 -34.92 -2.33
N SER A 732 16.61 -35.54 -2.27
CA SER A 732 16.34 -36.85 -2.87
C SER A 732 14.98 -36.86 -3.61
N PRO A 733 14.85 -36.11 -4.73
CA PRO A 733 13.63 -36.09 -5.53
C PRO A 733 13.25 -37.49 -6.04
N ILE A 734 11.95 -37.71 -6.24
CA ILE A 734 11.43 -38.98 -6.74
C ILE A 734 11.71 -39.13 -8.24
N ALA A 735 12.32 -40.23 -8.65
CA ALA A 735 12.32 -40.68 -10.04
C ALA A 735 10.99 -41.39 -10.34
N ILE A 736 10.34 -41.04 -11.44
CA ILE A 736 9.02 -41.59 -11.81
C ILE A 736 9.08 -42.35 -13.14
N GLU A 737 8.28 -43.41 -13.24
CA GLU A 737 7.98 -44.11 -14.50
C GLU A 737 6.48 -44.27 -14.70
N LYS A 738 6.08 -44.58 -15.94
CA LYS A 738 4.70 -44.92 -16.26
C LYS A 738 4.34 -46.24 -15.58
N SER A 739 3.29 -46.25 -14.77
CA SER A 739 2.83 -47.46 -14.11
C SER A 739 2.35 -48.48 -15.15
N ARG A 740 2.97 -49.66 -15.16
CA ARG A 740 2.51 -50.80 -15.95
C ARG A 740 1.30 -51.39 -15.25
N ARG A 741 0.10 -51.08 -15.75
CA ARG A 741 -1.12 -51.82 -15.36
C ARG A 741 -1.07 -53.26 -15.85
#